data_AF-A0A0C2Z3W8-F1
#
_entry.id   AF-A0A0C2Z3W8-F1
#
_cell.length_a   1.000
_cell.length_b   1.000
_cell.length_c   1.000
_cell.angle_alpha   90.00
_cell.angle_beta   90.00
_cell.angle_gamma   90.00
#
_symmetry.space_group_name_H-M   'P 1'
#
loop_
_entity.id
_entity.type
_entity.pdbx_description
1 polymer ?
#
loop_
_entity_poly.entity_id
_entity_poly.type
_entity_poly.pdbx_seq_one_letter_code
_entity_poly.pdbx_strand_id
1 'polypeptide(L)'
;MFSSLPLLAIGVAASSSLAAAQSAGSIVQAGNTLVSAMMMFLGNEEKVYILDKAEGNAPQINGHPAWGAVWDINSRTAQLMDVLTNTFCASGMHLPNGSYVTFGGNGAVGPGGNIGSVKNNQGSGAFDATYGDYDGGNSIRVLNPCTNSDDWSSAQCQWFDNATVLAMQKRRWYSAAEPLGDGTIALIGGFVNGGYINRNTPNTDPEYEGGAAEPTYEFYPSRGNATVMQFMITTSGLNSYAHSYLMPSGKMLLQANISTSKSSFSLHRIHPHQPGFPVLWDPNTNVETKLPDMPGSVVRVYPASGAVAMLPLTPANNWTPTILFCGGSDMPDSYWGNYSFPNYNTWEYPASKNCQRLTPEPQDGSSPAYQQDDDMLEGRTMGQFISLPDATLLVINGGTNGTAGYATATGMTPNFADMPFGESLASGPVGTPAIYNPNMPQGSRWSNAGLGTSKIARLYHSSAMLLPDASVMIAGSNPNIDVNLSTIYPTTYTTEIFYPPYFSATTRPQPTGIPKQLSYGGAYFNITVPASSYGGSANAAAANTTVVLSRGGFTTHAMNMGQRHLQLNNTYTVNSDGSYVLYVSQAPPIPNVFQPGPALLFVVVNGIPSNGTMVIVGSGNVETQPTSAVSDLPPSVQNDAAKGTGSGSSSSGGSSSSSGPSTGVIIAAVVGGIAVIGIVGAAFGICVSRRRRAASRQHPAAAYAMGTTRSGYMGGGGMAADRARHSDSSAFVPLQQENASAAWNASSVSLHSSPYRDEYGGRPSAADSYDPYNPEGARRVDGYRS
;
A
#
# COMPACT_ATOMS: atom_id res chain seq x y z
N MET A 1 22.23 30.34 63.24
CA MET A 1 21.71 31.43 62.39
C MET A 1 21.74 30.97 60.95
N PHE A 2 20.69 31.30 60.20
CA PHE A 2 20.40 30.99 58.79
C PHE A 2 19.88 29.55 58.56
N SER A 3 18.59 29.30 58.41
CA SER A 3 17.56 29.79 57.46
C SER A 3 17.60 29.06 56.12
N SER A 4 16.43 28.48 55.83
CA SER A 4 16.01 27.66 54.71
C SER A 4 16.01 28.40 53.36
N LEU A 5 16.39 27.71 52.28
CA LEU A 5 16.09 28.04 50.89
C LEU A 5 15.87 26.72 50.11
N PRO A 6 14.80 26.56 49.32
CA PRO A 6 14.60 25.39 48.48
C PRO A 6 15.25 25.59 47.10
N LEU A 7 16.07 24.63 46.69
CA LEU A 7 16.54 24.49 45.31
C LEU A 7 15.41 23.90 44.46
N LEU A 8 14.65 24.78 43.81
CA LEU A 8 13.76 24.43 42.70
C LEU A 8 14.32 25.04 41.43
N ALA A 9 15.09 24.25 40.67
CA ALA A 9 15.31 24.42 39.23
C ALA A 9 16.33 23.38 38.77
N ILE A 10 15.87 22.32 38.10
CA ILE A 10 16.55 21.60 37.02
C ILE A 10 15.46 20.73 36.39
N GLY A 11 15.26 20.87 35.07
CA GLY A 11 14.49 19.87 34.30
C GLY A 11 13.48 20.38 33.27
N VAL A 12 13.70 21.53 32.61
CA VAL A 12 13.05 21.79 31.30
C VAL A 12 14.15 21.95 30.26
N ALA A 13 14.64 20.82 29.77
CA ALA A 13 15.54 20.76 28.61
C ALA A 13 15.39 19.39 27.93
N ALA A 14 14.21 19.15 27.34
CA ALA A 14 13.99 18.08 26.37
C ALA A 14 12.64 18.27 25.64
N SER A 15 12.54 19.31 24.82
CA SER A 15 11.44 19.46 23.84
C SER A 15 11.83 20.43 22.73
N SER A 16 13.00 20.20 22.12
CA SER A 16 13.48 20.99 20.98
C SER A 16 13.97 20.11 19.82
N SER A 17 13.32 18.96 19.59
CA SER A 17 13.58 18.08 18.44
C SER A 17 12.36 17.79 17.54
N LEU A 18 11.23 18.49 17.72
CA LEU A 18 10.02 18.32 16.89
C LEU A 18 9.59 19.59 16.15
N ALA A 19 10.56 20.35 15.66
CA ALA A 19 10.32 21.42 14.69
C ALA A 19 11.37 21.35 13.58
N ALA A 20 11.52 20.17 12.96
CA ALA A 20 11.83 20.20 11.53
C ALA A 20 10.62 20.87 10.89
N ALA A 21 10.73 22.16 10.58
CA ALA A 21 9.71 22.89 9.84
C ALA A 21 9.29 22.04 8.64
N GLN A 22 7.99 21.97 8.37
CA GLN A 22 7.36 21.22 7.26
C GLN A 22 7.87 21.76 5.91
N SER A 23 9.13 21.48 5.60
CA SER A 23 9.79 22.01 4.42
C SER A 23 9.24 21.26 3.22
N ALA A 24 8.70 21.99 2.26
CA ALA A 24 8.26 21.43 0.99
C ALA A 24 9.34 20.53 0.37
N GLY A 25 8.90 19.37 -0.14
CA GLY A 25 9.74 18.35 -0.73
C GLY A 25 10.55 17.52 0.28
N SER A 26 10.53 17.83 1.58
CA SER A 26 11.36 17.11 2.57
C SER A 26 10.75 15.78 2.99
N ILE A 27 11.62 14.85 3.41
CA ILE A 27 11.28 13.62 4.11
C ILE A 27 11.87 13.71 5.51
N VAL A 28 11.04 13.52 6.54
CA VAL A 28 11.47 13.58 7.94
C VAL A 28 11.06 12.30 8.67
N GLN A 29 11.91 11.81 9.56
CA GLN A 29 11.50 10.72 10.46
C GLN A 29 10.39 11.20 11.40
N ALA A 30 9.42 10.33 11.64
CA ALA A 30 8.18 10.67 12.34
C ALA A 30 7.78 9.61 13.38
N GLY A 31 8.77 9.05 14.08
CA GLY A 31 8.53 8.10 15.17
C GLY A 31 8.62 6.65 14.72
N ASN A 32 7.94 5.78 15.48
CA ASN A 32 8.06 4.34 15.37
C ASN A 32 6.65 3.70 15.33
N THR A 33 6.48 2.69 14.48
CA THR A 33 5.22 1.97 14.27
C THR A 33 5.03 0.75 15.17
N LEU A 34 6.04 0.42 15.98
CA LEU A 34 6.18 -0.77 16.86
C LEU A 34 6.26 -2.11 16.13
N VAL A 35 5.57 -2.27 15.02
CA VAL A 35 5.64 -3.41 14.11
C VAL A 35 6.02 -2.93 12.71
N SER A 36 6.53 -3.80 11.83
CA SER A 36 6.84 -3.39 10.47
C SER A 36 5.54 -3.10 9.72
N ALA A 37 5.48 -1.92 9.10
CA ALA A 37 4.25 -1.47 8.44
C ALA A 37 4.10 -2.07 7.04
N MET A 38 3.99 -3.40 7.00
CA MET A 38 3.80 -4.18 5.79
C MET A 38 2.46 -3.89 5.13
N MET A 39 1.44 -3.66 5.94
CA MET A 39 0.09 -3.30 5.52
C MET A 39 -0.37 -2.09 6.32
N MET A 40 -0.98 -1.10 5.68
CA MET A 40 -1.60 0.04 6.39
C MET A 40 -2.92 0.48 5.77
N PHE A 41 -3.74 1.16 6.57
CA PHE A 41 -4.89 1.94 6.09
C PHE A 41 -5.16 3.13 7.01
N LEU A 42 -5.77 4.18 6.44
CA LEU A 42 -6.20 5.35 7.18
C LEU A 42 -7.58 5.07 7.76
N GLY A 43 -7.69 5.01 9.08
CA GLY A 43 -8.97 4.70 9.73
C GLY A 43 -9.87 5.92 9.85
N ASN A 44 -9.30 7.07 10.20
CA ASN A 44 -10.03 8.34 10.36
C ASN A 44 -9.03 9.52 10.28
N GLU A 45 -9.43 10.72 10.70
CA GLU A 45 -8.59 11.92 10.66
C GLU A 45 -7.42 11.89 11.66
N GLU A 46 -7.38 10.89 12.56
CA GLU A 46 -6.43 10.83 13.68
C GLU A 46 -5.53 9.60 13.65
N LYS A 47 -5.98 8.50 13.04
CA LYS A 47 -5.37 7.17 13.19
C LYS A 47 -5.03 6.49 11.86
N VAL A 48 -3.82 5.96 11.79
CA VAL A 48 -3.38 5.00 10.78
C VAL A 48 -3.25 3.64 11.43
N TYR A 49 -3.87 2.62 10.86
CA TYR A 49 -3.78 1.24 11.35
C TYR A 49 -2.75 0.47 10.56
N ILE A 50 -2.02 -0.38 11.27
CA ILE A 50 -0.82 -1.06 10.77
C ILE A 50 -0.95 -2.54 11.09
N LEU A 51 -0.71 -3.36 10.09
CA LEU A 51 -0.56 -4.81 10.22
C LEU A 51 0.81 -5.22 9.66
N ASP A 52 1.41 -6.16 10.35
CA ASP A 52 2.64 -6.84 9.97
C ASP A 52 2.35 -8.30 9.63
N LYS A 53 3.36 -9.14 9.45
CA LYS A 53 3.23 -10.59 9.56
C LYS A 53 3.47 -11.04 11.00
N ALA A 54 3.00 -12.24 11.35
CA ALA A 54 3.45 -12.88 12.59
C ALA A 54 4.95 -13.19 12.48
N GLU A 55 5.76 -12.59 13.34
CA GLU A 55 7.22 -12.73 13.37
C GLU A 55 7.75 -12.32 14.76
N GLY A 56 9.06 -12.46 14.97
CA GLY A 56 9.75 -12.24 16.25
C GLY A 56 9.89 -10.77 16.65
N ASN A 57 8.84 -9.96 16.46
CA ASN A 57 8.79 -8.56 16.87
C ASN A 57 9.07 -8.45 18.38
N ALA A 58 9.98 -7.54 18.74
CA ALA A 58 10.36 -7.33 20.14
C ALA A 58 9.20 -6.81 21.02
N PRO A 59 8.32 -5.91 20.53
CA PRO A 59 7.12 -5.54 21.27
C PRO A 59 6.18 -6.73 21.45
N GLN A 60 5.67 -6.89 22.67
CA GLN A 60 4.80 -7.99 23.06
C GLN A 60 3.41 -7.46 23.44
N ILE A 61 2.38 -8.23 23.12
CA ILE A 61 1.00 -8.02 23.56
C ILE A 61 0.44 -9.38 23.99
N ASN A 62 -0.29 -9.42 25.11
CA ASN A 62 -0.93 -10.64 25.62
C ASN A 62 -0.03 -11.90 25.69
N GLY A 63 1.28 -11.71 25.87
CA GLY A 63 2.25 -12.80 26.00
C GLY A 63 2.82 -13.34 24.69
N HIS A 64 2.56 -12.69 23.55
CA HIS A 64 3.15 -13.03 22.25
C HIS A 64 3.70 -11.78 21.52
N PRO A 65 4.58 -11.94 20.51
CA PRO A 65 5.01 -10.85 19.65
C PRO A 65 3.81 -10.15 18.99
N ALA A 66 3.87 -8.82 18.89
CA ALA A 66 2.81 -8.07 18.23
C ALA A 66 3.03 -8.02 16.71
N TRP A 67 1.95 -8.09 15.94
CA TRP A 67 1.91 -7.79 14.51
C TRP A 67 0.75 -6.87 14.11
N GLY A 68 0.13 -6.23 15.09
CA GLY A 68 -0.88 -5.19 14.91
C GLY A 68 -0.54 -3.95 15.73
N ALA A 69 -0.76 -2.78 15.14
CA ALA A 69 -0.62 -1.50 15.83
C ALA A 69 -1.55 -0.43 15.25
N VAL A 70 -1.81 0.62 16.03
CA VAL A 70 -2.42 1.86 15.58
C VAL A 70 -1.46 3.02 15.86
N TRP A 71 -1.24 3.86 14.85
CA TRP A 71 -0.38 5.03 14.93
C TRP A 71 -1.22 6.31 14.93
N ASP A 72 -0.98 7.16 15.93
CA ASP A 72 -1.64 8.45 16.10
C ASP A 72 -0.89 9.55 15.34
N ILE A 73 -1.61 10.22 14.43
CA ILE A 73 -1.04 11.18 13.48
C ILE A 73 -0.46 12.41 14.19
N ASN A 74 -1.14 12.89 15.22
CA ASN A 74 -0.77 14.13 15.92
C ASN A 74 0.45 13.94 16.82
N SER A 75 0.40 12.91 17.68
CA SER A 75 1.47 12.61 18.63
C SER A 75 2.66 11.88 17.99
N ARG A 76 2.44 11.26 16.83
CA ARG A 76 3.43 10.43 16.12
C ARG A 76 3.87 9.21 16.92
N THR A 77 2.96 8.66 17.72
CA THR A 77 3.19 7.49 18.56
C THR A 77 2.27 6.35 18.16
N ALA A 78 2.71 5.10 18.38
CA ALA A 78 1.90 3.92 18.13
C ALA A 78 1.53 3.20 19.43
N GLN A 79 0.38 2.51 19.39
CA GLN A 79 -0.10 1.58 20.41
C GLN A 79 -0.29 0.20 19.77
N LEU A 80 0.11 -0.86 20.47
CA LEU A 80 -0.08 -2.23 20.02
C LEU A 80 -1.57 -2.59 19.99
N MET A 81 -1.95 -3.39 19.00
CA MET A 81 -3.27 -3.97 18.88
C MET A 81 -3.14 -5.48 18.75
N ASP A 82 -4.04 -6.20 19.41
CA ASP A 82 -4.06 -7.65 19.33
C ASP A 82 -4.71 -8.10 18.03
N VAL A 83 -4.08 -9.06 17.37
CA VAL A 83 -4.51 -9.69 16.12
C VAL A 83 -4.16 -11.17 16.29
N LEU A 84 -5.09 -12.07 16.04
CA LEU A 84 -4.93 -13.48 16.42
C LEU A 84 -4.34 -14.33 15.31
N THR A 85 -4.75 -14.08 14.07
CA THR A 85 -4.36 -14.89 12.93
C THR A 85 -3.29 -14.20 12.09
N ASN A 86 -2.39 -14.97 11.48
CA ASN A 86 -1.27 -14.42 10.73
C ASN A 86 -1.72 -13.63 9.49
N THR A 87 -1.50 -12.32 9.52
CA THR A 87 -1.94 -11.36 8.48
C THR A 87 -1.03 -11.30 7.27
N PHE A 88 0.08 -12.03 7.24
CA PHE A 88 1.07 -11.95 6.17
C PHE A 88 0.42 -12.11 4.79
N CYS A 89 0.52 -11.06 3.97
CA CYS A 89 -0.04 -10.99 2.61
C CYS A 89 -1.55 -11.09 2.49
N ALA A 90 -2.27 -10.70 3.54
CA ALA A 90 -3.69 -10.41 3.43
C ALA A 90 -3.95 -9.31 2.39
N SER A 91 -5.14 -9.30 1.82
CA SER A 91 -5.71 -8.13 1.15
C SER A 91 -6.63 -7.38 2.10
N GLY A 92 -7.06 -6.18 1.74
CA GLY A 92 -7.97 -5.41 2.58
C GLY A 92 -8.72 -4.34 1.83
N MET A 93 -9.83 -3.90 2.40
CA MET A 93 -10.70 -2.90 1.82
C MET A 93 -11.52 -2.17 2.88
N HIS A 94 -11.95 -0.94 2.57
CA HIS A 94 -12.96 -0.23 3.35
C HIS A 94 -14.34 -0.84 3.13
N LEU A 95 -15.24 -0.65 4.10
CA LEU A 95 -16.66 -0.96 3.99
C LEU A 95 -17.48 0.33 3.91
N PRO A 96 -18.73 0.27 3.39
CA PRO A 96 -19.59 1.45 3.23
C PRO A 96 -19.77 2.28 4.51
N ASN A 97 -19.81 1.63 5.67
CA ASN A 97 -20.04 2.29 6.97
C ASN A 97 -18.77 2.96 7.57
N GLY A 98 -17.62 2.90 6.90
CA GLY A 98 -16.35 3.42 7.43
C GLY A 98 -15.48 2.41 8.18
N SER A 99 -15.99 1.19 8.42
CA SER A 99 -15.15 0.11 8.94
C SER A 99 -14.19 -0.41 7.87
N TYR A 100 -13.16 -1.14 8.30
CA TYR A 100 -12.18 -1.76 7.42
C TYR A 100 -12.17 -3.27 7.63
N VAL A 101 -11.88 -4.00 6.55
CA VAL A 101 -11.82 -5.45 6.56
C VAL A 101 -10.56 -5.94 5.86
N THR A 102 -9.96 -7.00 6.38
CA THR A 102 -8.84 -7.71 5.77
C THR A 102 -9.19 -9.17 5.52
N PHE A 103 -8.57 -9.76 4.49
CA PHE A 103 -8.92 -11.06 3.93
C PHE A 103 -7.68 -11.91 3.73
N GLY A 104 -7.73 -13.13 4.26
CA GLY A 104 -6.67 -14.11 4.11
C GLY A 104 -5.45 -13.77 4.94
N GLY A 105 -4.32 -14.30 4.50
CA GLY A 105 -3.09 -14.30 5.27
C GLY A 105 -2.32 -15.60 5.07
N ASN A 106 -1.34 -15.84 5.92
CA ASN A 106 -0.53 -17.05 5.87
C ASN A 106 -0.99 -18.07 6.92
N GLY A 107 -0.57 -19.32 6.78
CA GLY A 107 -0.63 -20.26 7.91
C GLY A 107 0.18 -19.75 9.11
N ALA A 108 -0.08 -20.34 10.28
CA ALA A 108 0.69 -20.01 11.49
C ALA A 108 2.18 -20.32 11.30
N VAL A 109 3.05 -19.46 11.82
CA VAL A 109 4.51 -19.59 11.69
C VAL A 109 5.23 -19.46 13.03
N GLY A 110 6.31 -20.21 13.18
CA GLY A 110 7.25 -20.07 14.29
C GLY A 110 8.54 -19.34 13.89
N PRO A 111 9.51 -19.27 14.81
CA PRO A 111 10.78 -18.57 14.58
C PRO A 111 11.50 -18.99 13.30
N GLY A 112 12.00 -18.01 12.55
CA GLY A 112 12.62 -18.19 11.25
C GLY A 112 11.63 -18.46 10.12
N GLY A 113 10.33 -18.18 10.32
CA GLY A 113 9.27 -18.48 9.35
C GLY A 113 8.98 -19.97 9.19
N ASN A 114 9.34 -20.78 10.19
CA ASN A 114 9.04 -22.21 10.19
C ASN A 114 7.53 -22.46 10.26
N ILE A 115 7.07 -23.60 9.76
CA ILE A 115 5.67 -24.01 9.92
C ILE A 115 5.35 -24.08 11.42
N GLY A 116 4.22 -23.50 11.83
CA GLY A 116 3.80 -23.46 13.23
C GLY A 116 3.77 -24.83 13.91
N SER A 117 3.94 -24.80 15.24
CA SER A 117 4.02 -25.99 16.11
C SER A 117 2.91 -27.04 15.92
N VAL A 118 1.72 -26.63 15.46
CA VAL A 118 0.60 -27.49 15.13
C VAL A 118 0.28 -27.31 13.65
N LYS A 119 0.27 -28.41 12.89
CA LYS A 119 -0.10 -28.41 11.47
C LYS A 119 -1.60 -28.64 11.28
N ASN A 120 -2.17 -28.00 10.26
CA ASN A 120 -3.50 -28.31 9.77
C ASN A 120 -3.47 -29.51 8.80
N ASN A 121 -4.66 -29.96 8.37
CA ASN A 121 -4.81 -31.12 7.48
C ASN A 121 -4.23 -30.90 6.07
N GLN A 122 -3.80 -29.68 5.74
CA GLN A 122 -3.19 -29.29 4.46
C GLN A 122 -1.67 -29.11 4.59
N GLY A 123 -1.08 -29.46 5.74
CA GLY A 123 0.36 -29.36 5.98
C GLY A 123 0.88 -27.96 6.31
N SER A 124 0.00 -26.95 6.34
CA SER A 124 0.32 -25.58 6.77
C SER A 124 0.15 -25.44 8.30
N GLY A 125 0.60 -24.33 8.88
CA GLY A 125 0.49 -24.11 10.33
C GLY A 125 -0.95 -23.77 10.73
N ALA A 126 -1.53 -24.56 11.63
CA ALA A 126 -2.80 -24.25 12.31
C ALA A 126 -2.58 -23.26 13.47
N PHE A 127 -1.49 -23.45 14.22
CA PHE A 127 -1.12 -22.65 15.38
C PHE A 127 0.38 -22.76 15.68
N ASP A 128 1.01 -21.67 16.13
CA ASP A 128 2.35 -21.71 16.72
C ASP A 128 2.38 -21.33 18.21
N ALA A 129 3.05 -22.14 19.03
CA ALA A 129 3.15 -21.91 20.46
C ALA A 129 4.15 -20.82 20.86
N THR A 130 5.09 -20.44 19.99
CA THR A 130 6.11 -19.42 20.28
C THR A 130 5.61 -18.03 19.91
N TYR A 131 5.03 -17.90 18.72
CA TYR A 131 4.46 -16.64 18.25
C TYR A 131 2.99 -16.46 18.59
N GLY A 132 2.31 -17.51 19.07
CA GLY A 132 0.91 -17.43 19.48
C GLY A 132 -0.05 -17.14 18.33
N ASP A 133 0.40 -17.30 17.08
CA ASP A 133 -0.40 -16.98 15.90
C ASP A 133 -1.23 -18.18 15.44
N TYR A 134 -2.40 -17.88 14.87
CA TYR A 134 -3.29 -18.84 14.25
C TYR A 134 -3.25 -18.73 12.73
N ASP A 135 -3.70 -19.80 12.06
CA ASP A 135 -3.83 -19.84 10.61
C ASP A 135 -4.72 -18.71 10.06
N GLY A 136 -4.12 -17.80 9.29
CA GLY A 136 -4.79 -16.66 8.67
C GLY A 136 -5.35 -16.93 7.29
N GLY A 137 -5.11 -18.10 6.69
CA GLY A 137 -5.40 -18.34 5.27
C GLY A 137 -6.86 -18.10 4.87
N ASN A 138 -7.82 -18.36 5.77
CA ASN A 138 -9.25 -18.13 5.55
C ASN A 138 -9.81 -16.92 6.34
N SER A 139 -8.97 -16.20 7.07
CA SER A 139 -9.46 -15.21 8.03
C SER A 139 -10.12 -14.02 7.34
N ILE A 140 -11.20 -13.54 7.95
CA ILE A 140 -11.75 -12.21 7.70
C ILE A 140 -11.63 -11.44 9.00
N ARG A 141 -10.89 -10.32 8.98
CA ARG A 141 -10.68 -9.49 10.16
C ARG A 141 -11.35 -8.15 9.94
N VAL A 142 -12.19 -7.72 10.87
CA VAL A 142 -12.96 -6.47 10.76
C VAL A 142 -12.55 -5.51 11.88
N LEU A 143 -12.39 -4.24 11.55
CA LEU A 143 -12.08 -3.18 12.51
C LEU A 143 -12.99 -1.99 12.28
N ASN A 144 -13.53 -1.44 13.36
CA ASN A 144 -14.17 -0.12 13.36
C ASN A 144 -13.13 0.91 13.83
N PRO A 145 -12.70 1.85 12.96
CA PRO A 145 -11.71 2.84 13.35
C PRO A 145 -12.18 3.72 14.50
N CYS A 146 -11.49 3.64 15.64
CA CYS A 146 -11.71 4.50 16.79
C CYS A 146 -10.87 5.78 16.74
N THR A 147 -11.38 6.83 17.37
CA THR A 147 -10.78 8.15 17.59
C THR A 147 -10.15 8.22 18.98
N ASN A 148 -9.43 9.31 19.27
CA ASN A 148 -8.88 9.58 20.60
C ASN A 148 -9.95 9.74 21.69
N SER A 149 -11.20 10.05 21.34
CA SER A 149 -12.30 10.17 22.30
C SER A 149 -12.98 8.84 22.66
N ASP A 150 -12.70 7.78 21.91
CA ASP A 150 -13.33 6.47 22.12
C ASP A 150 -12.61 5.65 23.21
N ASP A 151 -13.33 4.66 23.76
CA ASP A 151 -12.76 3.72 24.73
C ASP A 151 -11.99 2.60 24.02
N TRP A 152 -10.67 2.74 23.98
CA TRP A 152 -9.76 1.76 23.36
C TRP A 152 -9.77 0.37 24.03
N SER A 153 -10.31 0.24 25.25
CA SER A 153 -10.48 -1.07 25.90
C SER A 153 -11.74 -1.81 25.41
N SER A 154 -12.65 -1.11 24.74
CA SER A 154 -13.85 -1.69 24.16
C SER A 154 -13.52 -2.61 22.98
N ALA A 155 -14.22 -3.74 22.89
CA ALA A 155 -14.13 -4.65 21.75
C ALA A 155 -14.47 -3.96 20.40
N GLN A 156 -15.19 -2.83 20.41
CA GLN A 156 -15.48 -2.06 19.20
C GLN A 156 -14.24 -1.37 18.60
N CYS A 157 -13.23 -1.09 19.42
CA CYS A 157 -11.95 -0.50 18.99
C CYS A 157 -10.86 -1.55 18.75
N GLN A 158 -11.19 -2.84 18.86
CA GLN A 158 -10.28 -3.96 18.64
C GLN A 158 -10.60 -4.67 17.33
N TRP A 159 -9.62 -5.41 16.81
CA TRP A 159 -9.86 -6.29 15.67
C TRP A 159 -10.83 -7.41 16.07
N PHE A 160 -11.88 -7.58 15.28
CA PHE A 160 -12.61 -8.84 15.25
C PHE A 160 -11.85 -9.80 14.34
N ASP A 161 -11.22 -10.82 14.93
CA ASP A 161 -10.42 -11.83 14.23
C ASP A 161 -10.79 -13.23 14.73
N ASN A 162 -11.83 -13.82 14.14
CA ASN A 162 -12.28 -15.16 14.52
C ASN A 162 -12.81 -15.92 13.30
N ALA A 163 -11.93 -16.72 12.70
CA ALA A 163 -12.23 -17.53 11.52
C ALA A 163 -13.28 -18.64 11.76
N THR A 164 -13.62 -18.96 13.02
CA THR A 164 -14.72 -19.90 13.31
C THR A 164 -16.11 -19.29 13.13
N VAL A 165 -16.20 -17.96 13.21
CA VAL A 165 -17.44 -17.19 13.08
C VAL A 165 -17.54 -16.53 11.71
N LEU A 166 -16.43 -15.96 11.22
CA LEU A 166 -16.38 -15.26 9.94
C LEU A 166 -15.11 -15.64 9.18
N ALA A 167 -15.29 -16.31 8.04
CA ALA A 167 -14.19 -16.78 7.21
C ALA A 167 -14.55 -16.70 5.73
N MET A 168 -13.51 -16.60 4.90
CA MET A 168 -13.61 -16.81 3.46
C MET A 168 -13.92 -18.27 3.14
N GLN A 169 -14.45 -18.51 1.95
CA GLN A 169 -14.69 -19.86 1.45
C GLN A 169 -13.40 -20.54 1.03
N LYS A 170 -12.44 -19.76 0.53
CA LYS A 170 -11.15 -20.24 0.03
C LYS A 170 -9.99 -19.59 0.77
N ARG A 171 -8.90 -20.35 0.88
CA ARG A 171 -7.65 -19.85 1.43
C ARG A 171 -7.00 -18.91 0.43
N ARG A 172 -6.57 -17.74 0.89
CA ARG A 172 -5.97 -16.75 0.01
C ARG A 172 -4.77 -16.08 0.67
N TRP A 173 -3.68 -16.10 -0.07
CA TRP A 173 -2.45 -15.37 0.20
C TRP A 173 -2.08 -14.61 -1.07
N TYR A 174 -1.77 -13.31 -0.99
CA TYR A 174 -1.66 -12.44 -2.18
C TYR A 174 -2.92 -12.35 -3.06
N SER A 175 -4.13 -12.34 -2.48
CA SER A 175 -5.36 -12.09 -3.25
C SER A 175 -5.53 -10.61 -3.58
N ALA A 176 -6.21 -10.30 -4.68
CA ALA A 176 -6.71 -8.96 -4.92
C ALA A 176 -8.06 -8.76 -4.21
N ALA A 177 -8.31 -7.52 -3.75
CA ALA A 177 -9.59 -7.08 -3.24
C ALA A 177 -10.00 -5.78 -3.93
N GLU A 178 -11.22 -5.70 -4.46
CA GLU A 178 -11.77 -4.48 -5.08
C GLU A 178 -13.23 -4.27 -4.63
N PRO A 179 -13.62 -3.07 -4.17
CA PRO A 179 -14.99 -2.80 -3.77
C PRO A 179 -15.87 -2.60 -5.01
N LEU A 180 -17.14 -2.97 -4.89
CA LEU A 180 -18.18 -2.81 -5.91
C LEU A 180 -19.07 -1.59 -5.62
N GLY A 181 -19.84 -1.14 -6.62
CA GLY A 181 -20.72 0.02 -6.49
C GLY A 181 -21.87 -0.16 -5.49
N ASP A 182 -22.13 -1.38 -5.03
CA ASP A 182 -23.09 -1.69 -3.97
C ASP A 182 -22.44 -1.93 -2.60
N GLY A 183 -21.12 -1.74 -2.48
CA GLY A 183 -20.40 -1.85 -1.22
C GLY A 183 -19.95 -3.27 -0.84
N THR A 184 -20.26 -4.28 -1.64
CA THR A 184 -19.60 -5.59 -1.52
C THR A 184 -18.17 -5.53 -2.05
N ILE A 185 -17.35 -6.53 -1.73
CA ILE A 185 -15.95 -6.63 -2.14
C ILE A 185 -15.75 -7.92 -2.92
N ALA A 186 -15.12 -7.84 -4.09
CA ALA A 186 -14.65 -9.00 -4.84
C ALA A 186 -13.26 -9.42 -4.33
N LEU A 187 -13.11 -10.71 -4.01
CA LEU A 187 -11.84 -11.32 -3.62
C LEU A 187 -11.39 -12.23 -4.75
N ILE A 188 -10.21 -11.98 -5.30
CA ILE A 188 -9.77 -12.60 -6.55
C ILE A 188 -8.41 -13.26 -6.36
N GLY A 189 -8.35 -14.54 -6.73
CA GLY A 189 -7.09 -15.23 -6.88
C GLY A 189 -6.29 -15.43 -5.58
N GLY A 190 -4.99 -15.60 -5.77
CA GLY A 190 -4.00 -15.78 -4.73
C GLY A 190 -3.44 -17.20 -4.70
N PHE A 191 -2.77 -17.50 -3.59
CA PHE A 191 -2.16 -18.78 -3.30
C PHE A 191 -2.93 -19.41 -2.15
N VAL A 192 -2.85 -20.73 -2.07
CA VAL A 192 -3.34 -21.50 -0.91
C VAL A 192 -2.34 -21.43 0.25
N ASN A 193 -1.04 -21.25 -0.05
CA ASN A 193 0.08 -21.22 0.88
C ASN A 193 1.20 -20.24 0.44
N GLY A 194 2.21 -20.04 1.29
CA GLY A 194 3.38 -19.17 1.12
C GLY A 194 4.47 -19.57 0.10
N GLY A 195 4.83 -18.73 -0.89
CA GLY A 195 5.91 -18.88 -1.89
C GLY A 195 6.29 -17.60 -2.68
N TYR A 196 7.32 -17.70 -3.53
CA TYR A 196 7.82 -16.59 -4.37
C TYR A 196 6.90 -16.28 -5.56
N ILE A 197 6.51 -17.30 -6.33
CA ILE A 197 5.49 -17.22 -7.39
C ILE A 197 4.55 -18.42 -7.30
N ASN A 198 3.29 -18.29 -7.72
CA ASN A 198 2.33 -19.39 -7.68
C ASN A 198 2.47 -20.30 -8.90
N ARG A 199 3.67 -20.84 -9.13
CA ARG A 199 3.94 -21.76 -10.23
C ARG A 199 5.13 -22.66 -9.96
N ASN A 200 5.02 -23.91 -10.39
CA ASN A 200 6.17 -24.82 -10.53
C ASN A 200 6.69 -24.83 -11.96
N THR A 201 7.98 -25.10 -12.13
CA THR A 201 8.60 -25.19 -13.46
C THR A 201 9.03 -26.64 -13.71
N PRO A 202 8.54 -27.32 -14.78
CA PRO A 202 7.61 -26.82 -15.80
C PRO A 202 6.17 -26.61 -15.29
N ASN A 203 5.48 -25.60 -15.82
CA ASN A 203 4.07 -25.34 -15.49
C ASN A 203 3.17 -26.36 -16.19
N THR A 204 2.83 -27.42 -15.47
CA THR A 204 2.05 -28.56 -15.98
C THR A 204 0.60 -28.57 -15.52
N ASP A 205 0.28 -27.78 -14.49
CA ASP A 205 -1.06 -27.58 -13.92
C ASP A 205 -1.28 -26.09 -13.68
N PRO A 206 -1.62 -25.30 -14.71
CA PRO A 206 -1.79 -23.85 -14.57
C PRO A 206 -3.05 -23.44 -13.81
N GLU A 207 -3.96 -24.38 -13.51
CA GLU A 207 -5.19 -24.07 -12.79
C GLU A 207 -4.96 -24.08 -11.28
N TYR A 208 -4.39 -25.16 -10.75
CA TYR A 208 -4.19 -25.32 -9.30
C TYR A 208 -2.73 -25.40 -8.89
N GLU A 209 -1.79 -25.59 -9.81
CA GLU A 209 -0.35 -25.70 -9.55
C GLU A 209 -0.02 -26.75 -8.48
N GLY A 210 -0.69 -27.92 -8.56
CA GLY A 210 -0.58 -28.97 -7.56
C GLY A 210 -1.29 -28.65 -6.22
N GLY A 211 -2.23 -27.71 -6.24
CA GLY A 211 -2.98 -27.23 -5.08
C GLY A 211 -2.35 -26.02 -4.38
N ALA A 212 -1.36 -25.37 -4.99
CA ALA A 212 -0.71 -24.19 -4.46
C ALA A 212 -1.37 -22.86 -4.90
N ALA A 213 -2.09 -22.86 -6.03
CA ALA A 213 -2.81 -21.71 -6.56
C ALA A 213 -4.30 -21.75 -6.19
N GLU A 214 -4.89 -20.59 -5.95
CA GLU A 214 -6.34 -20.43 -5.76
C GLU A 214 -6.91 -19.64 -6.96
N PRO A 215 -7.47 -20.32 -7.98
CA PRO A 215 -7.91 -19.67 -9.22
C PRO A 215 -9.33 -19.11 -9.17
N THR A 216 -9.99 -19.12 -8.00
CA THR A 216 -11.37 -18.65 -7.89
C THR A 216 -11.47 -17.17 -7.52
N TYR A 217 -12.67 -16.61 -7.72
CA TYR A 217 -13.13 -15.41 -7.04
C TYR A 217 -14.30 -15.72 -6.10
N GLU A 218 -14.50 -14.88 -5.10
CA GLU A 218 -15.66 -14.88 -4.20
C GLU A 218 -15.99 -13.44 -3.76
N PHE A 219 -17.06 -13.25 -2.97
CA PHE A 219 -17.46 -11.93 -2.50
C PHE A 219 -17.58 -11.86 -0.98
N TYR A 220 -17.37 -10.66 -0.44
CA TYR A 220 -17.70 -10.30 0.92
C TYR A 220 -18.66 -9.09 0.97
N PRO A 221 -19.81 -9.18 1.67
CA PRO A 221 -20.46 -10.41 2.11
C PRO A 221 -20.70 -11.41 0.96
N SER A 222 -20.89 -12.69 1.29
CA SER A 222 -21.03 -13.75 0.28
C SER A 222 -22.24 -13.54 -0.62
N ARG A 223 -22.05 -13.76 -1.93
CA ARG A 223 -23.10 -13.80 -2.97
C ARG A 223 -23.35 -15.21 -3.52
N GLY A 224 -22.82 -16.23 -2.87
CA GLY A 224 -22.81 -17.60 -3.35
C GLY A 224 -21.41 -18.21 -3.32
N ASN A 225 -21.25 -19.31 -4.05
CA ASN A 225 -20.03 -20.11 -3.99
C ASN A 225 -18.86 -19.45 -4.73
N ALA A 226 -17.65 -19.64 -4.20
CA ALA A 226 -16.42 -19.31 -4.89
C ALA A 226 -16.37 -20.01 -6.26
N THR A 227 -16.02 -19.27 -7.31
CA THR A 227 -16.12 -19.72 -8.71
C THR A 227 -14.79 -19.54 -9.42
N VAL A 228 -14.38 -20.54 -10.21
CA VAL A 228 -13.12 -20.50 -10.99
C VAL A 228 -13.16 -19.37 -12.02
N MET A 229 -12.05 -18.66 -12.15
CA MET A 229 -11.87 -17.56 -13.10
C MET A 229 -10.81 -17.95 -14.14
N GLN A 230 -11.17 -17.88 -15.42
CA GLN A 230 -10.28 -18.29 -16.51
C GLN A 230 -9.06 -17.37 -16.57
N PHE A 231 -9.20 -16.10 -16.21
CA PHE A 231 -8.10 -15.15 -16.10
C PHE A 231 -6.98 -15.65 -15.18
N MET A 232 -7.30 -16.26 -14.02
CA MET A 232 -6.28 -16.79 -13.11
C MET A 232 -5.49 -17.92 -13.75
N ILE A 233 -6.18 -18.86 -14.40
CA ILE A 233 -5.54 -19.98 -15.10
C ILE A 233 -4.61 -19.47 -16.20
N THR A 234 -5.08 -18.49 -16.96
CA THR A 234 -4.38 -17.96 -18.13
C THR A 234 -3.16 -17.13 -17.75
N THR A 235 -3.16 -16.53 -16.55
CA THR A 235 -2.07 -15.71 -16.02
C THR A 235 -1.16 -16.47 -15.04
N SER A 236 -1.30 -17.80 -14.95
CA SER A 236 -0.64 -18.63 -13.94
C SER A 236 0.86 -18.32 -13.75
N GLY A 237 1.27 -18.30 -12.49
CA GLY A 237 2.63 -18.02 -12.03
C GLY A 237 2.97 -16.55 -11.84
N LEU A 238 2.20 -15.61 -12.39
CA LEU A 238 2.44 -14.17 -12.22
C LEU A 238 1.12 -13.42 -12.12
N ASN A 239 0.27 -13.84 -11.18
CA ASN A 239 -1.07 -13.27 -10.97
C ASN A 239 -1.41 -13.01 -9.50
N SER A 240 -0.41 -13.11 -8.65
CA SER A 240 -0.44 -12.66 -7.26
C SER A 240 -0.78 -11.17 -7.22
N TYR A 241 -1.73 -10.78 -6.37
CA TYR A 241 -2.13 -9.39 -6.24
C TYR A 241 -2.50 -8.76 -7.61
N ALA A 242 -3.30 -9.47 -8.40
CA ALA A 242 -3.77 -8.99 -9.69
C ALA A 242 -4.33 -7.55 -9.57
N HIS A 243 -3.91 -6.66 -10.47
CA HIS A 243 -4.39 -5.29 -10.43
C HIS A 243 -5.86 -5.25 -10.83
N SER A 244 -6.72 -4.83 -9.90
CA SER A 244 -8.17 -4.80 -10.05
C SER A 244 -8.68 -3.36 -9.95
N TYR A 245 -9.46 -2.92 -10.95
CA TYR A 245 -10.11 -1.60 -10.93
C TYR A 245 -11.54 -1.70 -11.47
N LEU A 246 -12.54 -1.37 -10.67
CA LEU A 246 -13.93 -1.30 -11.11
C LEU A 246 -14.17 -0.12 -12.07
N MET A 247 -14.83 -0.40 -13.20
CA MET A 247 -15.16 0.53 -14.26
C MET A 247 -16.61 1.05 -14.13
N PRO A 248 -16.98 2.16 -14.80
CA PRO A 248 -18.33 2.73 -14.70
C PRO A 248 -19.45 1.75 -15.04
N SER A 249 -19.21 0.85 -16.01
CA SER A 249 -20.18 -0.18 -16.42
C SER A 249 -20.51 -1.23 -15.36
N GLY A 250 -19.71 -1.32 -14.28
CA GLY A 250 -19.78 -2.39 -13.29
C GLY A 250 -18.88 -3.59 -13.62
N LYS A 251 -18.24 -3.60 -14.79
CA LYS A 251 -17.14 -4.53 -15.09
C LYS A 251 -15.85 -4.07 -14.41
N MET A 252 -14.88 -4.95 -14.30
CA MET A 252 -13.62 -4.72 -13.61
C MET A 252 -12.44 -4.98 -14.56
N LEU A 253 -11.52 -4.03 -14.65
CA LEU A 253 -10.22 -4.30 -15.26
C LEU A 253 -9.44 -5.22 -14.32
N LEU A 254 -8.99 -6.36 -14.83
CA LEU A 254 -8.01 -7.23 -14.20
C LEU A 254 -6.73 -7.28 -15.05
N GLN A 255 -5.59 -7.03 -14.43
CA GLN A 255 -4.27 -7.09 -15.09
C GLN A 255 -3.28 -7.88 -14.24
N ALA A 256 -2.69 -8.90 -14.86
CA ALA A 256 -1.61 -9.71 -14.31
C ALA A 256 -0.75 -10.30 -15.43
N ASN A 257 0.48 -10.71 -15.10
CA ASN A 257 1.47 -11.22 -16.05
C ASN A 257 1.76 -10.22 -17.22
N ILE A 258 2.57 -10.61 -18.21
CA ILE A 258 2.82 -9.87 -19.47
C ILE A 258 1.76 -10.13 -20.52
N SER A 259 1.03 -11.24 -20.35
CA SER A 259 0.02 -11.71 -21.29
C SER A 259 0.59 -12.17 -22.65
N THR A 260 1.64 -13.01 -22.63
CA THR A 260 1.98 -13.93 -23.73
C THR A 260 2.25 -15.34 -23.19
N SER A 261 1.31 -16.29 -23.31
CA SER A 261 1.70 -17.70 -23.46
C SER A 261 2.26 -17.87 -24.87
N LYS A 262 3.57 -17.69 -25.02
CA LYS A 262 4.28 -18.60 -25.92
C LYS A 262 4.59 -19.83 -25.09
N SER A 263 3.67 -20.79 -25.08
CA SER A 263 4.05 -22.16 -24.76
C SER A 263 5.15 -22.56 -25.74
N SER A 264 6.39 -22.57 -25.26
CA SER A 264 7.40 -23.39 -25.91
C SER A 264 6.93 -24.84 -25.73
N PHE A 265 6.77 -25.54 -26.86
CA PHE A 265 6.33 -26.94 -26.98
C PHE A 265 4.84 -27.26 -26.80
N SER A 266 4.10 -27.23 -27.92
CA SER A 266 2.93 -28.10 -28.11
C SER A 266 3.36 -29.31 -28.95
N LEU A 267 3.46 -30.47 -28.30
CA LEU A 267 3.21 -31.76 -28.93
C LEU A 267 2.04 -32.40 -28.16
N HIS A 268 0.87 -32.43 -28.80
CA HIS A 268 -0.31 -33.24 -28.47
C HIS A 268 -1.01 -32.96 -27.12
N ARG A 269 -1.86 -31.92 -27.04
CA ARG A 269 -3.07 -31.95 -26.19
C ARG A 269 -4.18 -31.05 -26.77
N ILE A 270 -5.44 -31.49 -26.62
CA ILE A 270 -6.65 -31.04 -27.35
C ILE A 270 -7.30 -29.75 -26.79
N HIS A 271 -6.56 -28.91 -26.04
CA HIS A 271 -7.05 -27.59 -25.63
C HIS A 271 -5.98 -26.52 -25.93
N PRO A 272 -6.22 -25.54 -26.83
CA PRO A 272 -5.29 -24.45 -27.03
C PRO A 272 -5.30 -23.57 -25.77
N HIS A 273 -4.26 -23.70 -24.94
CA HIS A 273 -3.93 -22.72 -23.92
C HIS A 273 -3.78 -21.36 -24.60
N GLN A 274 -4.74 -20.46 -24.32
CA GLN A 274 -4.67 -19.08 -24.78
C GLN A 274 -3.60 -18.35 -23.96
N PRO A 275 -2.83 -17.43 -24.56
CA PRO A 275 -1.97 -16.51 -23.84
C PRO A 275 -2.74 -15.76 -22.74
N GLY A 276 -2.09 -15.42 -21.61
CA GLY A 276 -2.65 -14.45 -20.66
C GLY A 276 -3.08 -13.19 -21.40
N PHE A 277 -4.12 -12.49 -20.96
CA PHE A 277 -4.52 -11.16 -21.42
C PHE A 277 -5.02 -10.36 -20.21
N PRO A 278 -4.81 -9.04 -20.11
CA PRO A 278 -5.66 -8.24 -19.24
C PRO A 278 -7.11 -8.44 -19.69
N VAL A 279 -8.05 -8.45 -18.74
CA VAL A 279 -9.46 -8.66 -19.05
C VAL A 279 -10.31 -7.55 -18.45
N LEU A 280 -11.42 -7.29 -19.12
CA LEU A 280 -12.56 -6.61 -18.54
C LEU A 280 -13.57 -7.68 -18.13
N TRP A 281 -13.62 -7.96 -16.83
CA TRP A 281 -14.42 -9.02 -16.22
C TRP A 281 -15.75 -8.50 -15.69
N ASP A 282 -16.85 -9.20 -15.97
CA ASP A 282 -18.16 -8.93 -15.38
C ASP A 282 -18.36 -9.78 -14.12
N PRO A 283 -18.36 -9.18 -12.91
CA PRO A 283 -18.47 -9.91 -11.65
C PRO A 283 -19.83 -10.62 -11.45
N ASN A 284 -20.87 -10.23 -12.19
CA ASN A 284 -22.19 -10.83 -12.04
C ASN A 284 -22.36 -12.09 -12.90
N THR A 285 -21.68 -12.15 -14.04
CA THR A 285 -21.86 -13.22 -15.04
C THR A 285 -20.61 -14.08 -15.22
N ASN A 286 -19.49 -13.69 -14.61
CA ASN A 286 -18.17 -14.27 -14.82
C ASN A 286 -17.69 -14.22 -16.28
N VAL A 287 -18.21 -13.28 -17.07
CA VAL A 287 -17.79 -13.11 -18.47
C VAL A 287 -16.53 -12.27 -18.52
N GLU A 288 -15.48 -12.80 -19.14
CA GLU A 288 -14.20 -12.12 -19.32
C GLU A 288 -14.06 -11.63 -20.77
N THR A 289 -13.86 -10.33 -20.94
CA THR A 289 -13.54 -9.73 -22.25
C THR A 289 -12.05 -9.44 -22.31
N LYS A 290 -11.35 -10.10 -23.22
CA LYS A 290 -9.92 -9.90 -23.47
C LYS A 290 -9.59 -8.47 -23.88
N LEU A 291 -8.50 -7.93 -23.34
CA LEU A 291 -7.86 -6.67 -23.71
C LEU A 291 -6.46 -6.93 -24.32
N PRO A 292 -5.80 -5.93 -24.92
CA PRO A 292 -4.45 -6.09 -25.49
C PRO A 292 -3.38 -6.44 -24.45
N ASP A 293 -2.27 -7.00 -24.91
CA ASP A 293 -1.12 -7.37 -24.08
C ASP A 293 -0.38 -6.15 -23.53
N MET A 294 0.30 -6.33 -22.39
CA MET A 294 1.18 -5.30 -21.83
C MET A 294 2.37 -5.06 -22.77
N PRO A 295 2.56 -3.84 -23.30
CA PRO A 295 3.67 -3.54 -24.18
C PRO A 295 5.03 -3.78 -23.51
N GLY A 296 6.02 -4.16 -24.32
CA GLY A 296 7.39 -4.37 -23.86
C GLY A 296 7.59 -5.62 -22.99
N SER A 297 6.59 -6.48 -22.84
CA SER A 297 6.66 -7.68 -21.97
C SER A 297 7.07 -7.35 -20.53
N VAL A 298 6.59 -6.22 -20.00
CA VAL A 298 6.90 -5.80 -18.63
C VAL A 298 5.83 -6.34 -17.67
N VAL A 299 6.22 -7.23 -16.75
CA VAL A 299 5.34 -7.66 -15.66
C VAL A 299 5.20 -6.50 -14.67
N ARG A 300 3.95 -6.20 -14.28
CA ARG A 300 3.64 -5.11 -13.32
C ARG A 300 3.21 -5.63 -11.95
N VAL A 301 2.58 -6.80 -11.89
CA VAL A 301 2.13 -7.40 -10.62
C VAL A 301 3.30 -7.98 -9.83
N TYR A 302 3.04 -8.37 -8.58
CA TYR A 302 4.02 -9.11 -7.79
C TYR A 302 4.53 -10.36 -8.55
N PRO A 303 5.84 -10.70 -8.48
CA PRO A 303 6.89 -10.02 -7.71
C PRO A 303 7.61 -8.90 -8.46
N ALA A 304 7.29 -8.63 -9.73
CA ALA A 304 7.85 -7.49 -10.47
C ALA A 304 7.50 -6.13 -9.82
N SER A 305 6.27 -6.03 -9.33
CA SER A 305 5.73 -4.93 -8.50
C SER A 305 6.01 -3.55 -9.08
N GLY A 306 5.54 -3.28 -10.30
CA GLY A 306 5.49 -1.95 -10.86
C GLY A 306 4.46 -1.07 -10.13
N ALA A 307 4.69 0.25 -10.13
CA ALA A 307 3.75 1.22 -9.61
C ALA A 307 2.52 1.30 -10.52
N VAL A 308 1.33 1.13 -9.96
CA VAL A 308 0.06 1.23 -10.70
C VAL A 308 -0.90 2.16 -9.98
N ALA A 309 -1.62 3.00 -10.74
CA ALA A 309 -2.66 3.88 -10.22
C ALA A 309 -3.73 4.19 -11.26
N MET A 310 -4.95 4.45 -10.79
CA MET A 310 -5.97 5.14 -11.57
C MET A 310 -5.63 6.64 -11.62
N LEU A 311 -5.65 7.23 -12.82
CA LEU A 311 -5.51 8.66 -12.99
C LEU A 311 -6.73 9.41 -12.37
N PRO A 312 -6.56 10.68 -11.97
CA PRO A 312 -7.64 11.48 -11.41
C PRO A 312 -8.92 11.46 -12.25
N LEU A 313 -10.05 11.17 -11.61
CA LEU A 313 -11.38 11.18 -12.20
C LEU A 313 -11.94 12.60 -12.07
N THR A 314 -12.14 13.31 -13.18
CA THR A 314 -12.49 14.73 -13.17
C THR A 314 -13.70 15.03 -14.06
N PRO A 315 -14.43 16.13 -13.82
CA PRO A 315 -15.47 16.57 -14.76
C PRO A 315 -14.93 16.74 -16.19
N ALA A 316 -13.68 17.20 -16.34
CA ALA A 316 -13.06 17.45 -17.64
C ALA A 316 -12.81 16.17 -18.47
N ASN A 317 -12.56 15.03 -17.82
CA ASN A 317 -12.44 13.73 -18.48
C ASN A 317 -13.71 12.87 -18.32
N ASN A 318 -14.82 13.48 -17.91
CA ASN A 318 -16.10 12.82 -17.65
C ASN A 318 -15.94 11.59 -16.73
N TRP A 319 -15.08 11.73 -15.71
CA TRP A 319 -14.72 10.70 -14.74
C TRP A 319 -14.35 9.34 -15.37
N THR A 320 -13.68 9.38 -16.52
CA THR A 320 -13.24 8.17 -17.24
C THR A 320 -12.03 7.54 -16.55
N PRO A 321 -12.10 6.26 -16.13
CA PRO A 321 -10.92 5.59 -15.59
C PRO A 321 -9.86 5.33 -16.66
N THR A 322 -8.66 5.85 -16.42
CA THR A 322 -7.43 5.50 -17.14
C THR A 322 -6.42 5.02 -16.12
N ILE A 323 -5.84 3.85 -16.35
CA ILE A 323 -4.88 3.23 -15.43
C ILE A 323 -3.47 3.45 -15.96
N LEU A 324 -2.59 3.96 -15.10
CA LEU A 324 -1.17 4.17 -15.34
C LEU A 324 -0.38 3.00 -14.75
N PHE A 325 0.51 2.42 -15.54
CA PHE A 325 1.41 1.34 -15.15
C PHE A 325 2.85 1.77 -15.39
N CYS A 326 3.69 1.79 -14.36
CA CYS A 326 5.08 2.26 -14.41
C CYS A 326 6.01 1.30 -13.64
N GLY A 327 7.28 1.17 -14.03
CA GLY A 327 8.20 0.28 -13.33
C GLY A 327 8.03 -1.23 -13.58
N GLY A 328 8.46 -2.08 -12.66
CA GLY A 328 8.35 -3.54 -12.82
C GLY A 328 9.53 -4.15 -13.58
N SER A 329 9.36 -5.33 -14.19
CA SER A 329 10.46 -6.09 -14.78
C SER A 329 10.05 -6.79 -16.07
N ASP A 330 10.93 -6.75 -17.06
CA ASP A 330 10.83 -7.45 -18.34
C ASP A 330 11.69 -8.72 -18.37
N MET A 331 12.06 -9.27 -17.20
CA MET A 331 12.93 -10.45 -17.16
C MET A 331 12.34 -11.64 -17.94
N PRO A 332 13.19 -12.44 -18.61
CA PRO A 332 12.74 -13.65 -19.29
C PRO A 332 11.98 -14.61 -18.38
N ASP A 333 11.00 -15.33 -18.93
CA ASP A 333 10.12 -16.20 -18.15
C ASP A 333 10.89 -17.24 -17.27
N SER A 334 12.00 -17.75 -17.79
CA SER A 334 12.84 -18.74 -17.09
C SER A 334 13.51 -18.20 -15.83
N TYR A 335 13.62 -16.87 -15.66
CA TYR A 335 14.27 -16.24 -14.51
C TYR A 335 13.35 -16.18 -13.29
N TRP A 336 12.03 -16.13 -13.49
CA TRP A 336 11.04 -16.12 -12.39
C TRP A 336 11.09 -17.39 -11.53
N GLY A 337 11.67 -18.47 -12.02
CA GLY A 337 11.92 -19.66 -11.22
C GLY A 337 10.64 -20.42 -10.86
N ASN A 338 10.47 -20.70 -9.58
CA ASN A 338 9.37 -21.49 -9.05
C ASN A 338 8.90 -20.95 -7.70
N TYR A 339 8.03 -21.71 -7.06
CA TYR A 339 7.45 -21.40 -5.76
C TYR A 339 8.46 -21.06 -4.64
N SER A 340 9.68 -21.57 -4.71
CA SER A 340 10.69 -21.38 -3.65
C SER A 340 11.49 -20.12 -3.84
N PHE A 341 11.99 -19.87 -5.06
CA PHE A 341 12.88 -18.75 -5.35
C PHE A 341 13.02 -18.52 -6.88
N PRO A 342 13.52 -17.34 -7.30
CA PRO A 342 13.88 -17.10 -8.69
C PRO A 342 15.08 -17.95 -9.13
N ASN A 343 15.13 -18.28 -10.43
CA ASN A 343 16.29 -18.97 -11.02
C ASN A 343 17.48 -18.03 -11.27
N TYR A 344 17.27 -16.73 -11.16
CA TYR A 344 18.26 -15.70 -11.45
C TYR A 344 18.55 -14.87 -10.20
N ASN A 345 19.73 -14.26 -10.15
CA ASN A 345 20.07 -13.23 -9.16
C ASN A 345 19.31 -11.94 -9.47
N THR A 346 18.04 -11.86 -9.06
CA THR A 346 17.14 -10.76 -9.43
C THR A 346 17.70 -9.39 -9.06
N TRP A 347 18.44 -9.27 -7.94
CA TRP A 347 19.11 -8.02 -7.53
C TRP A 347 20.13 -7.47 -8.54
N GLU A 348 20.52 -8.22 -9.57
CA GLU A 348 21.39 -7.79 -10.67
C GLU A 348 20.58 -7.32 -11.90
N TYR A 349 19.30 -7.68 -11.98
CA TYR A 349 18.44 -7.37 -13.12
C TYR A 349 17.79 -5.99 -12.95
N PRO A 350 17.97 -5.05 -13.90
CA PRO A 350 17.41 -3.70 -13.80
C PRO A 350 15.88 -3.70 -13.90
N ALA A 351 15.23 -2.87 -13.08
CA ALA A 351 13.81 -2.59 -13.20
C ALA A 351 13.53 -1.68 -14.41
N SER A 352 12.36 -1.85 -15.02
CA SER A 352 11.94 -1.06 -16.16
C SER A 352 11.67 0.40 -15.77
N LYS A 353 11.92 1.33 -16.71
CA LYS A 353 11.45 2.72 -16.63
C LYS A 353 10.10 2.92 -17.29
N ASN A 354 9.66 1.92 -18.06
CA ASN A 354 8.58 2.09 -19.02
C ASN A 354 7.25 2.40 -18.34
N CYS A 355 6.51 3.36 -18.88
CA CYS A 355 5.15 3.66 -18.45
C CYS A 355 4.12 3.47 -19.59
N GLN A 356 2.97 2.90 -19.25
CA GLN A 356 1.83 2.71 -20.16
C GLN A 356 0.55 3.22 -19.51
N ARG A 357 -0.35 3.76 -20.32
CA ARG A 357 -1.74 4.06 -19.93
C ARG A 357 -2.70 3.11 -20.63
N LEU A 358 -3.76 2.70 -19.93
CA LEU A 358 -4.88 1.97 -20.52
C LEU A 358 -6.19 2.61 -20.07
N THR A 359 -7.06 2.94 -21.02
CA THR A 359 -8.47 3.28 -20.75
C THR A 359 -9.30 2.05 -21.11
N PRO A 360 -9.80 1.26 -20.14
CA PRO A 360 -10.48 0.00 -20.41
C PRO A 360 -11.87 0.17 -21.06
N GLU A 361 -12.51 1.32 -20.85
CA GLU A 361 -13.81 1.67 -21.44
C GLU A 361 -13.73 3.07 -22.10
N PRO A 362 -13.14 3.20 -23.30
CA PRO A 362 -13.05 4.47 -24.01
C PRO A 362 -14.45 5.04 -24.32
N GLN A 363 -14.67 6.32 -23.99
CA GLN A 363 -15.98 6.97 -24.17
C GLN A 363 -16.33 7.25 -25.64
N ASP A 364 -15.33 7.27 -26.52
CA ASP A 364 -15.52 7.45 -27.97
C ASP A 364 -15.90 6.15 -28.70
N GLY A 365 -16.03 5.04 -27.97
CA GLY A 365 -16.36 3.72 -28.53
C GLY A 365 -15.18 3.04 -29.25
N SER A 366 -13.98 3.60 -29.17
CA SER A 366 -12.77 2.94 -29.68
C SER A 366 -12.44 1.67 -28.90
N SER A 367 -11.67 0.77 -29.52
CA SER A 367 -11.18 -0.42 -28.82
C SER A 367 -10.11 -0.02 -27.79
N PRO A 368 -10.14 -0.57 -26.55
CA PRO A 368 -9.12 -0.31 -25.55
C PRO A 368 -7.73 -0.65 -26.08
N ALA A 369 -6.77 0.25 -25.91
CA ALA A 369 -5.38 0.07 -26.31
C ALA A 369 -4.43 0.71 -25.29
N TYR A 370 -3.29 0.06 -25.05
CA TYR A 370 -2.21 0.68 -24.29
C TYR A 370 -1.61 1.84 -25.08
N GLN A 371 -1.33 2.92 -24.38
CA GLN A 371 -0.67 4.10 -24.89
C GLN A 371 0.63 4.30 -24.13
N GLN A 372 1.74 4.44 -24.87
CA GLN A 372 3.04 4.77 -24.28
C GLN A 372 2.96 6.14 -23.57
N ASP A 373 3.45 6.18 -22.35
CA ASP A 373 3.59 7.41 -21.56
C ASP A 373 5.07 7.81 -21.43
N ASP A 374 5.35 8.85 -20.67
CA ASP A 374 6.72 9.24 -20.31
C ASP A 374 7.35 8.18 -19.41
N ASP A 375 8.54 7.74 -19.78
CA ASP A 375 9.35 6.88 -18.93
C ASP A 375 9.65 7.56 -17.59
N MET A 376 9.70 6.76 -16.52
CA MET A 376 10.17 7.20 -15.21
C MET A 376 11.60 7.76 -15.29
N LEU A 377 11.95 8.63 -14.34
CA LEU A 377 13.32 9.20 -14.25
C LEU A 377 14.38 8.09 -14.06
N GLU A 378 14.06 7.10 -13.23
CA GLU A 378 14.85 5.90 -13.01
C GLU A 378 13.98 4.64 -13.04
N GLY A 379 14.61 3.47 -13.27
CA GLY A 379 13.91 2.20 -13.24
C GLY A 379 13.49 1.90 -11.80
N ARG A 380 12.30 1.34 -11.60
CA ARG A 380 11.77 1.11 -10.25
C ARG A 380 10.92 -0.15 -10.15
N THR A 381 11.36 -1.10 -9.32
CA THR A 381 10.50 -2.17 -8.76
C THR A 381 10.03 -1.74 -7.37
N MET A 382 8.87 -2.22 -6.94
CA MET A 382 8.21 -1.87 -5.68
C MET A 382 7.98 -0.36 -5.50
N GLY A 383 7.85 0.36 -6.62
CA GLY A 383 7.42 1.75 -6.60
C GLY A 383 5.94 1.82 -6.28
N GLN A 384 5.52 2.75 -5.43
CA GLN A 384 4.14 2.89 -5.02
C GLN A 384 3.61 4.28 -5.38
N PHE A 385 2.46 4.32 -6.05
CA PHE A 385 1.77 5.57 -6.36
C PHE A 385 0.82 6.00 -5.23
N ILE A 386 0.95 7.25 -4.81
CA ILE A 386 0.03 7.93 -3.88
C ILE A 386 -0.62 9.10 -4.61
N SER A 387 -1.95 9.10 -4.70
CA SER A 387 -2.69 10.23 -5.27
C SER A 387 -2.66 11.41 -4.31
N LEU A 388 -2.22 12.57 -4.79
CA LEU A 388 -2.19 13.81 -4.01
C LEU A 388 -3.45 14.64 -4.25
N PRO A 389 -3.86 15.52 -3.30
CA PRO A 389 -5.05 16.35 -3.45
C PRO A 389 -5.02 17.32 -4.64
N ASP A 390 -3.84 17.72 -5.11
CA ASP A 390 -3.66 18.57 -6.29
C ASP A 390 -3.76 17.81 -7.63
N ALA A 391 -4.26 16.58 -7.60
CA ALA A 391 -4.41 15.66 -8.73
C ALA A 391 -3.08 15.22 -9.38
N THR A 392 -1.93 15.45 -8.73
CA THR A 392 -0.67 14.80 -9.09
C THR A 392 -0.53 13.45 -8.40
N LEU A 393 0.41 12.61 -8.87
CA LEU A 393 0.70 11.31 -8.28
C LEU A 393 2.15 11.30 -7.79
N LEU A 394 2.37 10.97 -6.53
CA LEU A 394 3.70 10.72 -5.96
C LEU A 394 4.09 9.26 -6.22
N VAL A 395 5.27 8.99 -6.77
CA VAL A 395 5.90 7.66 -6.73
C VAL A 395 6.99 7.64 -5.68
N ILE A 396 6.96 6.65 -4.79
CA ILE A 396 7.90 6.49 -3.69
C ILE A 396 8.21 5.00 -3.45
N ASN A 397 9.18 4.72 -2.58
CA ASN A 397 9.68 3.37 -2.27
C ASN A 397 10.31 2.65 -3.48
N GLY A 398 10.90 1.49 -3.24
CA GLY A 398 11.41 0.60 -4.26
C GLY A 398 12.91 0.65 -4.53
N GLY A 399 13.33 -0.17 -5.49
CA GLY A 399 14.73 -0.35 -5.90
C GLY A 399 14.91 -0.25 -7.41
N THR A 400 16.13 0.09 -7.86
CA THR A 400 16.45 0.13 -9.28
C THR A 400 16.57 -1.26 -9.90
N ASN A 401 16.76 -2.30 -9.08
CA ASN A 401 17.00 -3.67 -9.53
C ASN A 401 16.18 -4.69 -8.73
N GLY A 402 15.82 -5.78 -9.39
CA GLY A 402 15.23 -6.97 -8.78
C GLY A 402 13.74 -6.96 -8.62
N THR A 403 13.26 -7.71 -7.64
CA THR A 403 11.85 -8.05 -7.44
C THR A 403 11.46 -7.92 -5.98
N ALA A 404 10.17 -7.75 -5.74
CA ALA A 404 9.56 -7.99 -4.44
C ALA A 404 9.79 -9.45 -3.99
N GLY A 405 9.78 -9.67 -2.68
CA GLY A 405 10.05 -10.96 -2.08
C GLY A 405 11.39 -11.03 -1.35
N TYR A 406 11.58 -12.15 -0.67
CA TYR A 406 12.83 -12.53 -0.03
C TYR A 406 13.10 -14.01 -0.31
N ALA A 407 14.37 -14.43 -0.29
CA ALA A 407 14.78 -15.82 -0.40
C ALA A 407 16.17 -16.02 0.21
N THR A 408 16.50 -17.25 0.61
CA THR A 408 17.85 -17.61 1.09
C THR A 408 18.73 -18.24 -0.01
N ALA A 409 18.20 -18.35 -1.23
CA ALA A 409 18.90 -18.89 -2.39
C ALA A 409 18.24 -18.38 -3.69
N THR A 410 18.97 -18.51 -4.79
CA THR A 410 18.43 -18.46 -6.16
C THR A 410 18.97 -19.64 -6.94
N GLY A 411 18.47 -19.85 -8.17
CA GLY A 411 19.04 -20.84 -9.08
C GLY A 411 20.52 -20.61 -9.45
N MET A 412 21.04 -19.37 -9.29
CA MET A 412 22.45 -19.02 -9.55
C MET A 412 23.29 -18.95 -8.26
N THR A 413 22.67 -18.68 -7.12
CA THR A 413 23.31 -18.50 -5.82
C THR A 413 22.64 -19.44 -4.81
N PRO A 414 23.04 -20.72 -4.74
CA PRO A 414 22.34 -21.72 -3.93
C PRO A 414 22.64 -21.60 -2.43
N ASN A 415 23.73 -20.93 -2.04
CA ASN A 415 24.11 -20.76 -0.64
C ASN A 415 23.75 -19.35 -0.15
N PHE A 416 23.10 -19.27 0.99
CA PHE A 416 22.74 -17.99 1.61
C PHE A 416 23.95 -17.07 1.88
N ALA A 417 25.09 -17.64 2.28
CA ALA A 417 26.31 -16.89 2.57
C ALA A 417 26.86 -16.11 1.36
N ASP A 418 26.48 -16.51 0.14
CA ASP A 418 26.88 -15.87 -1.10
C ASP A 418 25.86 -14.79 -1.55
N MET A 419 24.73 -14.64 -0.85
CA MET A 419 23.74 -13.60 -1.15
C MET A 419 24.21 -12.23 -0.63
N PRO A 420 24.47 -11.25 -1.52
CA PRO A 420 25.13 -10.00 -1.14
C PRO A 420 24.22 -9.05 -0.34
N PHE A 421 22.90 -9.28 -0.39
CA PHE A 421 21.90 -8.40 0.21
C PHE A 421 21.08 -9.04 1.32
N GLY A 422 21.64 -10.07 1.98
CA GLY A 422 20.86 -10.94 2.85
C GLY A 422 19.76 -11.62 2.04
N GLU A 423 18.55 -11.65 2.58
CA GLU A 423 17.43 -12.36 1.94
C GLU A 423 16.73 -11.53 0.85
N SER A 424 17.07 -10.25 0.69
CA SER A 424 16.43 -9.37 -0.28
C SER A 424 16.66 -9.81 -1.72
N LEU A 425 15.57 -9.91 -2.50
CA LEU A 425 15.60 -10.14 -3.94
C LEU A 425 15.70 -8.84 -4.77
N ALA A 426 15.96 -7.71 -4.10
CA ALA A 426 16.12 -6.40 -4.74
C ALA A 426 17.37 -5.66 -4.24
N SER A 427 17.86 -4.75 -5.07
CA SER A 427 18.96 -3.85 -4.73
C SER A 427 18.78 -2.44 -5.31
N GLY A 428 19.70 -1.54 -4.96
CA GLY A 428 19.68 -0.14 -5.39
C GLY A 428 18.44 0.63 -4.88
N PRO A 429 18.23 0.76 -3.56
CA PRO A 429 17.06 1.48 -3.03
C PRO A 429 16.97 2.91 -3.60
N VAL A 430 15.79 3.28 -4.06
CA VAL A 430 15.55 4.61 -4.64
C VAL A 430 14.90 5.52 -3.60
N GLY A 431 15.74 6.21 -2.83
CA GLY A 431 15.29 7.07 -1.72
C GLY A 431 14.64 8.39 -2.15
N THR A 432 14.90 8.88 -3.35
CA THR A 432 14.29 10.12 -3.88
C THR A 432 12.95 9.77 -4.55
N PRO A 433 11.83 10.37 -4.12
CA PRO A 433 10.56 10.19 -4.81
C PRO A 433 10.51 11.03 -6.10
N ALA A 434 9.47 10.80 -6.91
CA ALA A 434 9.16 11.66 -8.04
C ALA A 434 7.67 11.97 -8.08
N ILE A 435 7.30 13.14 -8.61
CA ILE A 435 5.91 13.53 -8.84
C ILE A 435 5.63 13.38 -10.33
N TYR A 436 4.50 12.74 -10.61
CA TYR A 436 3.91 12.62 -11.92
C TYR A 436 2.70 13.55 -12.04
N ASN A 437 2.70 14.43 -13.03
CA ASN A 437 1.56 15.29 -13.35
C ASN A 437 0.92 14.83 -14.67
N PRO A 438 -0.28 14.21 -14.63
CA PRO A 438 -0.93 13.67 -15.83
C PRO A 438 -1.30 14.73 -16.87
N ASN A 439 -1.43 15.99 -16.46
CA ASN A 439 -1.87 17.12 -17.28
C ASN A 439 -0.72 17.86 -17.96
N MET A 440 0.54 17.54 -17.61
CA MET A 440 1.69 18.09 -18.31
C MET A 440 1.82 17.47 -19.72
N PRO A 441 2.38 18.23 -20.69
CA PRO A 441 2.71 17.70 -22.00
C PRO A 441 3.60 16.45 -21.90
N GLN A 442 3.43 15.53 -22.85
CA GLN A 442 4.31 14.39 -23.00
C GLN A 442 5.77 14.86 -23.11
N GLY A 443 6.67 14.17 -22.43
CA GLY A 443 8.08 14.51 -22.22
C GLY A 443 8.35 15.35 -20.97
N SER A 444 7.34 15.74 -20.20
CA SER A 444 7.47 16.64 -19.05
C SER A 444 6.61 16.27 -17.84
N ARG A 445 6.06 15.05 -17.81
CA ARG A 445 5.13 14.62 -16.75
C ARG A 445 5.83 14.26 -15.44
N TRP A 446 7.12 13.92 -15.47
CA TRP A 446 7.88 13.51 -14.29
C TRP A 446 8.83 14.60 -13.79
N SER A 447 8.89 14.78 -12.47
CA SER A 447 9.89 15.63 -11.81
C SER A 447 10.22 15.15 -10.41
N ASN A 448 11.50 15.18 -10.05
CA ASN A 448 11.97 15.03 -8.67
C ASN A 448 12.68 16.31 -8.17
N ALA A 449 12.54 17.42 -8.90
CA ALA A 449 13.20 18.67 -8.57
C ALA A 449 12.74 19.19 -7.19
N GLY A 450 13.70 19.48 -6.33
CA GLY A 450 13.44 19.97 -4.97
C GLY A 450 12.91 18.92 -3.99
N LEU A 451 12.85 17.64 -4.38
CA LEU A 451 12.42 16.56 -3.50
C LEU A 451 13.63 15.96 -2.75
N GLY A 452 13.45 15.71 -1.45
CA GLY A 452 14.44 15.12 -0.57
C GLY A 452 14.53 13.60 -0.73
N THR A 453 15.64 13.04 -0.25
CA THR A 453 15.94 11.60 -0.33
C THR A 453 15.78 10.95 1.04
N SER A 454 14.98 9.87 1.13
CA SER A 454 14.96 9.02 2.32
C SER A 454 16.30 8.33 2.49
N LYS A 455 16.75 8.20 3.74
CA LYS A 455 17.96 7.46 4.10
C LYS A 455 17.67 5.99 4.44
N ILE A 456 16.39 5.60 4.41
CA ILE A 456 15.93 4.25 4.74
C ILE A 456 15.64 3.53 3.43
N ALA A 457 16.18 2.33 3.28
CA ALA A 457 15.88 1.46 2.14
C ALA A 457 14.44 0.95 2.25
N ARG A 458 13.49 1.60 1.58
CA ARG A 458 12.09 1.20 1.51
C ARG A 458 11.90 0.20 0.37
N LEU A 459 12.29 -1.06 0.57
CA LEU A 459 12.18 -2.13 -0.42
C LEU A 459 10.91 -2.96 -0.16
N TYR A 460 11.01 -4.28 -0.23
CA TYR A 460 9.90 -5.17 0.03
C TYR A 460 9.32 -4.96 1.43
N HIS A 461 7.99 -5.10 1.54
CA HIS A 461 7.20 -4.78 2.74
C HIS A 461 7.33 -3.33 3.23
N SER A 462 7.60 -2.38 2.32
CA SER A 462 7.37 -0.96 2.60
C SER A 462 6.01 -0.51 2.09
N SER A 463 5.46 0.49 2.76
CA SER A 463 4.13 1.04 2.48
C SER A 463 4.13 2.55 2.63
N ALA A 464 3.23 3.22 1.91
CA ALA A 464 3.01 4.65 1.98
C ALA A 464 1.53 5.00 1.82
N MET A 465 1.12 6.15 2.37
CA MET A 465 -0.28 6.57 2.47
C MET A 465 -0.43 8.08 2.61
N LEU A 466 -1.42 8.67 1.92
CA LEU A 466 -1.84 10.06 2.12
C LEU A 466 -2.49 10.25 3.49
N LEU A 467 -2.09 11.29 4.22
CA LEU A 467 -2.65 11.67 5.51
C LEU A 467 -3.69 12.81 5.38
N PRO A 468 -4.54 13.02 6.40
CA PRO A 468 -5.53 14.10 6.43
C PRO A 468 -4.93 15.52 6.30
N ASP A 469 -3.71 15.74 6.75
CA ASP A 469 -3.02 17.03 6.55
C ASP A 469 -2.43 17.20 5.14
N ALA A 470 -2.70 16.25 4.22
CA ALA A 470 -2.12 16.13 2.88
C ALA A 470 -0.62 15.79 2.83
N SER A 471 0.03 15.44 3.94
CA SER A 471 1.36 14.82 3.88
C SER A 471 1.26 13.34 3.50
N VAL A 472 2.39 12.68 3.24
CA VAL A 472 2.44 11.26 2.92
C VAL A 472 3.26 10.52 3.97
N MET A 473 2.63 9.59 4.68
CA MET A 473 3.31 8.66 5.58
C MET A 473 4.03 7.58 4.77
N ILE A 474 5.25 7.23 5.19
CA ILE A 474 6.08 6.17 4.65
C ILE A 474 6.53 5.30 5.82
N ALA A 475 6.37 4.00 5.73
CA ALA A 475 6.74 3.10 6.80
C ALA A 475 7.12 1.71 6.27
N GLY A 476 7.61 0.88 7.19
CA GLY A 476 8.10 -0.45 6.88
C GLY A 476 9.41 -0.45 6.09
N SER A 477 10.07 -1.58 6.18
CA SER A 477 10.58 -2.38 5.09
C SER A 477 11.04 -3.64 5.79
N ASN A 478 10.68 -4.79 5.26
CA ASN A 478 11.06 -6.06 5.86
C ASN A 478 11.32 -7.10 4.76
N PRO A 479 12.42 -6.99 4.01
CA PRO A 479 12.78 -7.99 3.00
C PRO A 479 13.41 -9.26 3.62
N ASN A 480 12.91 -9.70 4.78
CA ASN A 480 13.46 -10.82 5.56
C ASN A 480 12.33 -11.77 5.96
N ILE A 481 12.65 -13.04 6.18
CA ILE A 481 11.72 -14.10 6.59
C ILE A 481 11.17 -13.90 7.99
N ASP A 482 11.99 -13.35 8.88
CA ASP A 482 11.69 -13.00 10.27
C ASP A 482 12.45 -11.69 10.59
N VAL A 483 12.26 -11.15 11.79
CA VAL A 483 12.87 -9.87 12.19
C VAL A 483 14.39 -9.96 12.10
N ASN A 484 14.99 -9.10 11.27
CA ASN A 484 16.42 -8.97 11.14
C ASN A 484 16.85 -7.50 11.13
N LEU A 485 17.38 -7.04 12.26
CA LEU A 485 17.81 -5.65 12.43
C LEU A 485 19.29 -5.41 12.04
N SER A 486 20.01 -6.45 11.63
CA SER A 486 21.47 -6.44 11.46
C SER A 486 21.95 -6.65 10.02
N THR A 487 21.06 -7.09 9.13
CA THR A 487 21.35 -7.23 7.71
C THR A 487 21.47 -5.87 7.01
N ILE A 488 21.93 -5.87 5.76
CA ILE A 488 22.10 -4.66 4.94
C ILE A 488 20.77 -3.93 4.65
N TYR A 489 19.68 -4.69 4.50
CA TYR A 489 18.32 -4.16 4.36
C TYR A 489 17.46 -4.67 5.52
N PRO A 490 17.57 -4.03 6.69
CA PRO A 490 16.99 -4.53 7.92
C PRO A 490 15.47 -4.34 7.96
N THR A 491 14.80 -5.15 8.79
CA THR A 491 13.44 -4.85 9.28
C THR A 491 13.44 -3.46 9.92
N THR A 492 12.48 -2.60 9.55
CA THR A 492 12.39 -1.25 10.12
C THR A 492 10.99 -0.88 10.58
N TYR A 493 10.91 -0.42 11.83
CA TYR A 493 9.71 0.16 12.43
C TYR A 493 9.72 1.70 12.36
N THR A 494 10.74 2.29 11.75
CA THR A 494 10.82 3.76 11.64
C THR A 494 9.85 4.25 10.57
N THR A 495 8.99 5.20 10.92
CA THR A 495 8.16 5.91 9.94
C THR A 495 8.80 7.23 9.54
N GLU A 496 8.54 7.66 8.31
CA GLU A 496 8.88 8.96 7.77
C GLU A 496 7.61 9.65 7.24
N ILE A 497 7.60 10.98 7.22
CA ILE A 497 6.59 11.79 6.53
C ILE A 497 7.28 12.53 5.39
N PHE A 498 6.74 12.43 4.18
CA PHE A 498 7.04 13.29 3.06
C PHE A 498 6.06 14.46 3.03
N TYR A 499 6.57 15.68 2.89
CA TYR A 499 5.77 16.89 2.70
C TYR A 499 5.81 17.30 1.23
N PRO A 500 4.73 17.13 0.45
CA PRO A 500 4.70 17.52 -0.95
C PRO A 500 4.94 19.02 -1.19
N PRO A 501 5.24 19.45 -2.43
CA PRO A 501 5.60 20.85 -2.74
C PRO A 501 4.62 21.92 -2.24
N TYR A 502 3.33 21.62 -2.16
CA TYR A 502 2.31 22.56 -1.64
C TYR A 502 2.47 22.91 -0.15
N PHE A 503 3.30 22.19 0.62
CA PHE A 503 3.69 22.61 1.97
C PHE A 503 4.59 23.87 1.99
N SER A 504 4.99 24.38 0.82
CA SER A 504 5.68 25.68 0.72
C SER A 504 4.74 26.87 0.93
N ALA A 505 3.42 26.65 0.87
CA ALA A 505 2.44 27.69 1.07
C ALA A 505 2.43 28.18 2.52
N THR A 506 2.46 29.50 2.68
CA THR A 506 2.33 30.16 3.99
C THR A 506 0.87 30.21 4.48
N THR A 507 -0.08 30.00 3.57
CA THR A 507 -1.52 30.00 3.85
C THR A 507 -2.11 28.71 3.31
N ARG A 508 -2.83 27.96 4.16
CA ARG A 508 -3.63 26.81 3.74
C ARG A 508 -5.12 27.13 3.82
N PRO A 509 -5.95 26.64 2.88
CA PRO A 509 -7.38 26.87 2.92
C PRO A 509 -8.04 26.30 4.17
N GLN A 510 -8.99 27.05 4.74
CA GLN A 510 -9.78 26.66 5.91
C GLN A 510 -11.28 26.73 5.57
N PRO A 511 -11.77 25.84 4.69
CA PRO A 511 -13.16 25.82 4.27
C PRO A 511 -14.10 25.43 5.43
N THR A 512 -15.36 25.85 5.34
CA THR A 512 -16.44 25.45 6.25
C THR A 512 -17.67 24.99 5.47
N GLY A 513 -18.55 24.21 6.09
CA GLY A 513 -19.77 23.70 5.44
C GLY A 513 -19.60 22.34 4.73
N ILE A 514 -18.49 21.64 4.96
CA ILE A 514 -18.28 20.29 4.42
C ILE A 514 -19.27 19.31 5.08
N PRO A 515 -20.11 18.60 4.31
CA PRO A 515 -21.04 17.62 4.86
C PRO A 515 -20.31 16.37 5.35
N LYS A 516 -20.92 15.62 6.27
CA LYS A 516 -20.37 14.33 6.74
C LYS A 516 -20.70 13.15 5.82
N GLN A 517 -21.71 13.29 4.97
CA GLN A 517 -22.14 12.26 4.03
C GLN A 517 -22.44 12.87 2.66
N LEU A 518 -22.13 12.14 1.60
CA LEU A 518 -22.44 12.50 0.22
C LEU A 518 -23.29 11.41 -0.44
N SER A 519 -24.43 11.80 -1.04
CA SER A 519 -25.19 10.96 -1.96
C SER A 519 -24.54 10.86 -3.35
N TYR A 520 -25.09 9.98 -4.19
CA TYR A 520 -24.80 9.89 -5.62
C TYR A 520 -25.85 10.69 -6.42
N GLY A 521 -25.45 11.86 -6.92
CA GLY A 521 -26.36 12.87 -7.47
C GLY A 521 -27.27 13.49 -6.41
N GLY A 522 -28.23 14.31 -6.84
CA GLY A 522 -29.12 15.08 -5.95
C GLY A 522 -28.79 16.57 -5.89
N ALA A 523 -29.25 17.22 -4.82
CA ALA A 523 -29.04 18.66 -4.57
C ALA A 523 -27.55 18.94 -4.27
N TYR A 524 -27.03 20.05 -4.79
CA TYR A 524 -25.70 20.52 -4.42
C TYR A 524 -25.66 20.99 -2.96
N PHE A 525 -24.45 21.12 -2.42
CA PHE A 525 -24.21 21.69 -1.09
C PHE A 525 -23.23 22.86 -1.19
N ASN A 526 -23.18 23.68 -0.14
CA ASN A 526 -22.39 24.90 -0.13
C ASN A 526 -21.17 24.76 0.77
N ILE A 527 -19.99 25.11 0.24
CA ILE A 527 -18.78 25.26 1.03
C ILE A 527 -18.40 26.75 1.04
N THR A 528 -18.14 27.32 2.22
CA THR A 528 -17.61 28.69 2.31
C THR A 528 -16.10 28.64 2.46
N VAL A 529 -15.38 29.37 1.61
CA VAL A 529 -13.94 29.61 1.74
C VAL A 529 -13.71 31.04 2.25
N PRO A 530 -13.26 31.22 3.50
CA PRO A 530 -12.98 32.54 4.06
C PRO A 530 -11.87 33.27 3.30
N ALA A 531 -11.89 34.60 3.29
CA ALA A 531 -10.84 35.43 2.68
C ALA A 531 -9.43 35.12 3.21
N SER A 532 -9.32 34.67 4.46
CA SER A 532 -8.05 34.27 5.09
C SER A 532 -7.45 32.99 4.53
N SER A 533 -8.18 32.23 3.69
CA SER A 533 -7.74 30.96 3.12
C SER A 533 -6.76 31.10 1.96
N TYR A 534 -6.55 32.31 1.44
CA TYR A 534 -5.69 32.58 0.30
C TYR A 534 -5.27 34.05 0.23
N GLY A 535 -4.30 34.35 -0.63
CA GLY A 535 -3.89 35.70 -0.98
C GLY A 535 -4.29 36.10 -2.40
N GLY A 536 -4.38 37.41 -2.66
CA GLY A 536 -4.59 37.94 -4.01
C GLY A 536 -6.06 38.04 -4.42
N SER A 537 -6.32 37.91 -5.72
CA SER A 537 -7.67 38.09 -6.31
C SER A 537 -8.62 36.97 -5.87
N ALA A 538 -9.79 37.36 -5.35
CA ALA A 538 -10.83 36.40 -4.98
C ALA A 538 -11.42 35.67 -6.19
N ASN A 539 -11.61 36.38 -7.32
CA ASN A 539 -12.09 35.77 -8.55
C ASN A 539 -11.12 34.68 -9.06
N ALA A 540 -9.81 34.96 -9.05
CA ALA A 540 -8.80 34.00 -9.49
C ALA A 540 -8.72 32.79 -8.54
N ALA A 541 -8.77 33.02 -7.23
CA ALA A 541 -8.78 31.95 -6.25
C ALA A 541 -10.01 31.05 -6.41
N ALA A 542 -11.21 31.62 -6.48
CA ALA A 542 -12.46 30.88 -6.65
C ALA A 542 -12.48 30.09 -7.97
N ALA A 543 -12.01 30.69 -9.08
CA ALA A 543 -11.91 30.02 -10.38
C ALA A 543 -10.93 28.83 -10.40
N ASN A 544 -9.88 28.90 -9.59
CA ASN A 544 -8.86 27.86 -9.46
C ASN A 544 -9.09 26.96 -8.24
N THR A 545 -10.30 26.94 -7.70
CA THR A 545 -10.65 26.07 -6.57
C THR A 545 -11.28 24.79 -7.06
N THR A 546 -10.76 23.66 -6.60
CA THR A 546 -11.36 22.34 -6.81
C THR A 546 -11.76 21.71 -5.48
N VAL A 547 -12.80 20.88 -5.53
CA VAL A 547 -13.23 20.05 -4.41
C VAL A 547 -13.01 18.60 -4.81
N VAL A 548 -12.20 17.87 -4.06
CA VAL A 548 -11.77 16.51 -4.42
C VAL A 548 -12.05 15.54 -3.28
N LEU A 549 -12.54 14.36 -3.65
CA LEU A 549 -12.60 13.17 -2.81
C LEU A 549 -11.34 12.35 -3.07
N SER A 550 -10.53 12.18 -2.04
CA SER A 550 -9.35 11.31 -2.06
C SER A 550 -9.59 10.15 -1.12
N ARG A 551 -9.61 8.95 -1.68
CA ARG A 551 -9.66 7.71 -0.92
C ARG A 551 -8.29 7.06 -0.99
N GLY A 552 -7.66 6.90 0.17
CA GLY A 552 -6.48 6.03 0.31
C GLY A 552 -6.86 4.56 0.10
N GLY A 553 -5.89 3.71 -0.20
CA GLY A 553 -6.13 2.28 -0.32
C GLY A 553 -5.82 1.51 0.95
N PHE A 554 -6.02 0.18 0.91
CA PHE A 554 -5.22 -0.72 1.73
C PHE A 554 -3.84 -0.83 1.10
N THR A 555 -2.83 -0.27 1.76
CA THR A 555 -1.46 -0.16 1.23
C THR A 555 -0.65 -1.38 1.62
N THR A 556 -0.09 -2.09 0.64
CA THR A 556 0.82 -3.22 0.88
C THR A 556 1.54 -3.62 -0.40
N HIS A 557 2.74 -4.19 -0.31
CA HIS A 557 3.44 -4.80 -1.46
C HIS A 557 3.53 -3.89 -2.71
N ALA A 558 3.79 -2.59 -2.49
CA ALA A 558 3.82 -1.53 -3.51
C ALA A 558 2.48 -1.18 -4.20
N MET A 559 1.36 -1.67 -3.66
CA MET A 559 0.02 -1.41 -4.17
C MET A 559 -0.82 -0.60 -3.18
N ASN A 560 -1.92 -0.02 -3.69
CA ASN A 560 -2.96 0.62 -2.89
C ASN A 560 -4.33 0.16 -3.38
N MET A 561 -4.84 -0.93 -2.79
CA MET A 561 -6.14 -1.48 -3.19
C MET A 561 -7.27 -0.50 -2.85
N GLY A 562 -8.09 -0.14 -3.84
CA GLY A 562 -9.21 0.80 -3.67
C GLY A 562 -8.84 2.29 -3.65
N GLN A 563 -7.58 2.67 -3.87
CA GLN A 563 -7.19 4.10 -3.96
C GLN A 563 -7.85 4.77 -5.17
N ARG A 564 -8.55 5.89 -4.94
CA ARG A 564 -9.19 6.70 -5.98
C ARG A 564 -9.14 8.18 -5.66
N HIS A 565 -9.03 9.00 -6.70
CA HIS A 565 -9.10 10.46 -6.62
C HIS A 565 -10.20 10.95 -7.56
N LEU A 566 -11.20 11.63 -7.01
CA LEU A 566 -12.36 12.13 -7.75
C LEU A 566 -12.60 13.61 -7.49
N GLN A 567 -12.63 14.43 -8.54
CA GLN A 567 -13.01 15.84 -8.45
C GLN A 567 -14.54 15.99 -8.59
N LEU A 568 -15.15 16.76 -7.70
CA LEU A 568 -16.56 17.16 -7.76
C LEU A 568 -16.72 18.42 -8.63
N ASN A 569 -17.83 18.49 -9.36
CA ASN A 569 -18.17 19.71 -10.10
C ASN A 569 -18.53 20.84 -9.14
N ASN A 570 -18.11 22.06 -9.43
CA ASN A 570 -18.43 23.21 -8.59
C ASN A 570 -18.48 24.52 -9.38
N THR A 571 -19.28 25.47 -8.88
CA THR A 571 -19.31 26.88 -9.30
C THR A 571 -19.18 27.75 -8.05
N TYR A 572 -19.14 29.08 -8.19
CA TYR A 572 -18.85 29.95 -7.03
C TYR A 572 -19.56 31.30 -7.03
N THR A 573 -19.68 31.93 -5.87
CA THR A 573 -20.04 33.34 -5.72
C THR A 573 -19.03 34.03 -4.84
N VAL A 574 -18.40 35.09 -5.35
CA VAL A 574 -17.42 35.90 -4.62
C VAL A 574 -18.13 37.03 -3.85
N ASN A 575 -17.90 37.08 -2.55
CA ASN A 575 -18.46 38.10 -1.66
C ASN A 575 -17.56 39.34 -1.61
N SER A 576 -18.13 40.48 -1.20
CA SER A 576 -17.42 41.76 -1.09
C SER A 576 -16.32 41.76 -0.03
N ASP A 577 -16.41 40.90 0.98
CA ASP A 577 -15.42 40.74 2.04
C ASP A 577 -14.20 39.87 1.62
N GLY A 578 -14.19 39.38 0.38
CA GLY A 578 -13.13 38.50 -0.11
C GLY A 578 -13.34 37.04 0.23
N SER A 579 -14.41 36.63 0.92
CA SER A 579 -14.79 35.21 0.97
C SER A 579 -15.48 34.80 -0.32
N TYR A 580 -15.60 33.49 -0.56
CA TYR A 580 -16.48 32.99 -1.61
C TYR A 580 -17.20 31.71 -1.17
N VAL A 581 -18.39 31.51 -1.73
CA VAL A 581 -19.19 30.29 -1.57
C VAL A 581 -19.02 29.44 -2.82
N LEU A 582 -18.64 28.18 -2.64
CA LEU A 582 -18.68 27.14 -3.66
C LEU A 582 -20.04 26.45 -3.62
N TYR A 583 -20.68 26.29 -4.78
CA TYR A 583 -21.81 25.38 -4.97
C TYR A 583 -21.25 24.08 -5.53
N VAL A 584 -21.28 23.00 -4.75
CA VAL A 584 -20.57 21.75 -5.05
C VAL A 584 -21.57 20.64 -5.31
N SER A 585 -21.44 19.98 -6.46
CA SER A 585 -22.26 18.80 -6.76
C SER A 585 -21.95 17.65 -5.79
N GLN A 586 -22.95 16.81 -5.56
CA GLN A 586 -22.78 15.48 -4.98
C GLN A 586 -21.84 14.61 -5.84
N ALA A 587 -21.45 13.43 -5.34
CA ALA A 587 -20.69 12.47 -6.14
C ALA A 587 -21.45 12.14 -7.44
N PRO A 588 -20.76 11.86 -8.56
CA PRO A 588 -21.43 11.50 -9.82
C PRO A 588 -22.42 10.36 -9.59
N PRO A 589 -23.58 10.31 -10.27
CA PRO A 589 -24.62 9.29 -10.05
C PRO A 589 -24.24 7.90 -10.61
N ILE A 590 -22.98 7.49 -10.43
CA ILE A 590 -22.36 6.25 -10.89
C ILE A 590 -21.53 5.69 -9.73
N PRO A 591 -22.15 4.92 -8.81
CA PRO A 591 -21.46 4.37 -7.64
C PRO A 591 -20.21 3.53 -7.98
N ASN A 592 -20.15 2.95 -9.18
CA ASN A 592 -18.99 2.19 -9.66
C ASN A 592 -17.74 3.05 -9.90
N VAL A 593 -17.89 4.36 -10.14
CA VAL A 593 -16.78 5.29 -10.37
C VAL A 593 -16.08 5.62 -9.05
N PHE A 594 -16.84 5.70 -7.96
CA PHE A 594 -16.31 5.94 -6.62
C PHE A 594 -17.20 5.23 -5.61
N GLN A 595 -16.79 4.02 -5.21
CA GLN A 595 -17.59 3.07 -4.41
C GLN A 595 -18.01 3.65 -3.06
N PRO A 596 -19.10 3.15 -2.45
CA PRO A 596 -19.58 3.67 -1.18
C PRO A 596 -18.57 3.40 -0.05
N GLY A 597 -18.44 4.35 0.87
CA GLY A 597 -17.52 4.26 2.00
C GLY A 597 -16.69 5.53 2.25
N PRO A 598 -15.71 5.46 3.17
CA PRO A 598 -14.97 6.62 3.65
C PRO A 598 -14.06 7.22 2.57
N ALA A 599 -13.93 8.54 2.58
CA ALA A 599 -12.96 9.30 1.80
C ALA A 599 -12.63 10.64 2.48
N LEU A 600 -11.44 11.17 2.22
CA LEU A 600 -11.08 12.53 2.61
C LEU A 600 -11.59 13.51 1.55
N LEU A 601 -12.36 14.51 1.95
CA LEU A 601 -12.71 15.65 1.12
C LEU A 601 -11.71 16.79 1.36
N PHE A 602 -11.06 17.24 0.28
CA PHE A 602 -10.17 18.40 0.29
C PHE A 602 -10.76 19.54 -0.54
N VAL A 603 -10.57 20.77 -0.07
CA VAL A 603 -10.75 21.97 -0.89
C VAL A 603 -9.36 22.47 -1.27
N VAL A 604 -9.09 22.55 -2.57
CA VAL A 604 -7.76 22.87 -3.11
C VAL A 604 -7.84 24.20 -3.82
N VAL A 605 -7.19 25.22 -3.25
CA VAL A 605 -7.19 26.58 -3.79
C VAL A 605 -5.83 26.86 -4.40
N ASN A 606 -5.78 27.10 -5.72
CA ASN A 606 -4.52 27.34 -6.44
C ASN A 606 -3.47 26.22 -6.21
N GLY A 607 -3.91 24.96 -6.17
CA GLY A 607 -3.02 23.80 -5.92
C GLY A 607 -2.63 23.59 -4.46
N ILE A 608 -3.11 24.41 -3.51
CA ILE A 608 -2.85 24.25 -2.07
C ILE A 608 -4.06 23.59 -1.40
N PRO A 609 -3.92 22.37 -0.85
CA PRO A 609 -5.03 21.70 -0.19
C PRO A 609 -5.28 22.21 1.23
N SER A 610 -6.56 22.24 1.63
CA SER A 610 -6.97 22.28 3.03
C SER A 610 -6.48 21.05 3.80
N ASN A 611 -6.77 20.98 5.11
CA ASN A 611 -6.86 19.67 5.75
C ASN A 611 -8.07 18.92 5.17
N GLY A 612 -7.94 17.61 5.04
CA GLY A 612 -8.99 16.72 4.57
C GLY A 612 -10.01 16.49 5.66
N THR A 613 -11.29 16.50 5.28
CA THR A 613 -12.40 16.09 6.16
C THR A 613 -12.89 14.71 5.76
N MET A 614 -12.95 13.77 6.71
CA MET A 614 -13.48 12.44 6.44
C MET A 614 -15.00 12.51 6.22
N VAL A 615 -15.45 11.95 5.10
CA VAL A 615 -16.85 11.86 4.69
C VAL A 615 -17.21 10.42 4.30
N ILE A 616 -18.47 10.04 4.46
CA ILE A 616 -19.02 8.80 3.90
C ILE A 616 -19.66 9.10 2.54
N VAL A 617 -19.24 8.42 1.49
CA VAL A 617 -19.92 8.46 0.18
C VAL A 617 -20.92 7.32 0.10
N GLY A 618 -22.12 7.60 -0.38
CA GLY A 618 -23.23 6.63 -0.43
C GLY A 618 -24.02 6.54 0.86
N SER A 619 -24.87 5.53 0.97
CA SER A 619 -25.80 5.33 2.09
C SER A 619 -25.13 4.88 3.39
N GLY A 620 -23.89 4.38 3.32
CA GLY A 620 -23.21 3.74 4.44
C GLY A 620 -23.50 2.25 4.59
N ASN A 621 -24.31 1.66 3.69
CA ASN A 621 -24.69 0.25 3.74
C ASN A 621 -24.22 -0.52 2.50
N VAL A 622 -24.12 -1.84 2.65
CA VAL A 622 -23.98 -2.77 1.53
C VAL A 622 -25.35 -2.98 0.89
N GLU A 623 -25.62 -2.25 -0.18
CA GLU A 623 -26.88 -2.26 -0.92
C GLU A 623 -26.70 -1.59 -2.29
N THR A 624 -27.67 -1.79 -3.19
CA THR A 624 -27.76 -0.96 -4.40
C THR A 624 -27.92 0.50 -4.01
N GLN A 625 -26.89 1.30 -4.28
CA GLN A 625 -26.83 2.66 -3.81
C GLN A 625 -27.91 3.54 -4.47
N PRO A 626 -28.66 4.33 -3.70
CA PRO A 626 -29.61 5.28 -4.25
C PRO A 626 -28.88 6.32 -5.12
N THR A 627 -29.38 6.53 -6.34
CA THR A 627 -28.91 7.60 -7.23
C THR A 627 -30.03 8.60 -7.49
N SER A 628 -29.66 9.84 -7.78
CA SER A 628 -30.59 10.91 -8.14
C SER A 628 -30.03 11.72 -9.30
N ALA A 629 -30.90 12.41 -10.05
CA ALA A 629 -30.45 13.37 -11.05
C ALA A 629 -29.57 14.44 -10.41
N VAL A 630 -28.50 14.85 -11.08
CA VAL A 630 -27.62 15.93 -10.62
C VAL A 630 -28.36 17.25 -10.79
N SER A 631 -28.38 18.07 -9.74
CA SER A 631 -28.97 19.42 -9.82
C SER A 631 -28.04 20.38 -10.55
N ASP A 632 -28.61 21.32 -11.30
CA ASP A 632 -27.85 22.40 -11.90
C ASP A 632 -27.20 23.27 -10.83
N LEU A 633 -25.93 23.60 -11.05
CA LEU A 633 -25.20 24.52 -10.18
C LEU A 633 -25.54 25.97 -10.57
N PRO A 634 -25.72 26.88 -9.59
CA PRO A 634 -25.83 28.30 -9.88
C PRO A 634 -24.64 28.80 -10.73
N PRO A 635 -24.83 29.79 -11.61
CA PRO A 635 -23.73 30.34 -12.40
C PRO A 635 -22.69 31.01 -11.52
N SER A 636 -21.42 30.97 -11.92
CA SER A 636 -20.36 31.63 -11.16
C SER A 636 -20.52 33.16 -11.18
N VAL A 637 -20.39 33.79 -10.02
CA VAL A 637 -20.50 35.24 -9.81
C VAL A 637 -19.18 35.79 -9.28
N GLN A 638 -18.67 36.81 -9.97
CA GLN A 638 -17.40 37.46 -9.68
C GLN A 638 -17.59 38.80 -8.98
N ASN A 639 -16.55 39.25 -8.25
CA ASN A 639 -16.48 40.57 -7.65
C ASN A 639 -15.04 41.12 -7.74
N ASP A 640 -14.82 42.07 -8.63
CA ASP A 640 -13.47 42.59 -8.94
C ASP A 640 -12.80 43.35 -7.79
N ALA A 641 -13.57 43.83 -6.80
CA ALA A 641 -13.04 44.53 -5.64
C ALA A 641 -12.55 43.57 -4.53
N ALA A 642 -12.95 42.29 -4.58
CA ALA A 642 -12.76 41.32 -3.51
C ALA A 642 -11.36 40.68 -3.54
N LYS A 643 -10.71 40.57 -2.37
CA LYS A 643 -9.35 40.03 -2.22
C LYS A 643 -9.21 39.14 -0.99
N GLY A 644 -8.37 38.13 -1.09
CA GLY A 644 -7.97 37.28 0.04
C GLY A 644 -7.02 38.00 1.00
N THR A 645 -7.13 37.69 2.28
CA THR A 645 -6.36 38.29 3.39
C THR A 645 -5.30 37.34 3.96
N GLY A 646 -5.17 36.13 3.42
CA GLY A 646 -4.30 35.07 3.93
C GLY A 646 -2.79 35.34 3.79
N SER A 647 -2.40 36.27 2.91
CA SER A 647 -1.02 36.75 2.85
C SER A 647 -0.77 37.78 3.94
N GLY A 648 0.14 37.49 4.88
CA GLY A 648 0.61 38.47 5.86
C GLY A 648 0.91 39.80 5.19
N SER A 649 0.25 40.84 5.67
CA SER A 649 0.28 42.20 5.14
C SER A 649 1.70 42.76 5.08
N SER A 650 2.28 42.84 3.89
CA SER A 650 3.22 43.93 3.55
C SER A 650 2.45 45.00 2.77
N SER A 651 1.52 45.67 3.45
CA SER A 651 0.91 46.89 2.95
C SER A 651 1.89 48.06 3.15
N SER A 652 2.75 48.31 2.17
CA SER A 652 3.32 49.65 1.99
C SER A 652 2.53 50.34 0.88
N GLY A 653 1.44 51.01 1.28
CA GLY A 653 0.80 52.01 0.44
C GLY A 653 1.73 53.22 0.30
N GLY A 654 2.02 53.59 -0.94
CA GLY A 654 2.84 54.74 -1.29
C GLY A 654 2.86 54.94 -2.79
N SER A 655 1.91 55.72 -3.30
CA SER A 655 1.86 56.20 -4.67
C SER A 655 3.07 57.08 -5.00
N SER A 656 3.89 56.69 -5.98
CA SER A 656 4.70 57.64 -6.76
C SER A 656 5.07 57.08 -8.13
N SER A 657 4.88 57.92 -9.14
CA SER A 657 5.15 57.75 -10.56
C SER A 657 6.63 57.58 -10.93
N SER A 658 6.88 56.75 -11.95
CA SER A 658 7.94 56.81 -12.98
C SER A 658 9.41 57.03 -12.56
N SER A 659 10.25 56.00 -12.74
CA SER A 659 11.46 55.99 -13.61
C SER A 659 12.32 54.76 -13.28
N GLY A 660 12.70 53.97 -14.30
CA GLY A 660 13.50 52.75 -14.13
C GLY A 660 14.95 53.06 -13.71
N PRO A 661 15.62 52.19 -12.94
CA PRO A 661 16.99 52.44 -12.53
C PRO A 661 17.98 51.97 -13.60
N SER A 662 19.01 52.79 -13.78
CA SER A 662 20.11 52.65 -14.73
C SER A 662 21.07 51.52 -14.35
N THR A 663 21.62 50.89 -15.39
CA THR A 663 22.60 49.78 -15.43
C THR A 663 23.93 50.04 -14.70
N GLY A 664 24.08 51.15 -13.96
CA GLY A 664 25.33 51.55 -13.30
C GLY A 664 25.56 50.98 -11.90
N VAL A 665 24.51 50.56 -11.17
CA VAL A 665 24.65 50.16 -9.75
C VAL A 665 24.93 48.65 -9.58
N ILE A 666 24.59 47.82 -10.56
CA ILE A 666 24.79 46.35 -10.49
C ILE A 666 26.26 45.97 -10.73
N ILE A 667 27.02 46.76 -11.47
CA ILE A 667 28.42 46.45 -11.81
C ILE A 667 29.38 46.72 -10.63
N ALA A 668 29.07 47.68 -9.76
CA ALA A 668 29.90 48.00 -8.60
C ALA A 668 29.81 46.94 -7.46
N ALA A 669 28.67 46.26 -7.32
CA ALA A 669 28.46 45.23 -6.29
C ALA A 669 29.13 43.88 -6.63
N VAL A 670 29.23 43.55 -7.93
CA VAL A 670 29.82 42.28 -8.38
C VAL A 670 31.36 42.30 -8.30
N VAL A 671 32.00 43.44 -8.54
CA VAL A 671 33.47 43.56 -8.48
C VAL A 671 33.99 43.54 -7.02
N GLY A 672 33.22 44.06 -6.07
CA GLY A 672 33.56 44.00 -4.63
C GLY A 672 33.48 42.58 -4.03
N GLY A 673 32.50 41.77 -4.45
CA GLY A 673 32.29 40.41 -3.94
C GLY A 673 33.37 39.41 -4.38
N ILE A 674 33.90 39.56 -5.60
CA ILE A 674 34.92 38.64 -6.15
C ILE A 674 36.27 38.81 -5.45
N ALA A 675 36.62 40.03 -5.02
CA ALA A 675 37.86 40.29 -4.30
C ALA A 675 37.86 39.65 -2.89
N VAL A 676 36.72 39.65 -2.20
CA VAL A 676 36.59 39.08 -0.84
C VAL A 676 36.65 37.54 -0.89
N ILE A 677 36.04 36.91 -1.89
CA ILE A 677 36.08 35.45 -2.07
C ILE A 677 37.51 34.96 -2.42
N GLY A 678 38.25 35.73 -3.22
CA GLY A 678 39.65 35.44 -3.56
C GLY A 678 40.57 35.45 -2.33
N ILE A 679 40.39 36.40 -1.41
CA ILE A 679 41.20 36.52 -0.19
C ILE A 679 40.90 35.38 0.79
N VAL A 680 39.63 34.99 0.96
CA VAL A 680 39.23 33.88 1.82
C VAL A 680 39.71 32.54 1.26
N GLY A 681 39.64 32.35 -0.06
CA GLY A 681 40.17 31.15 -0.74
C GLY A 681 41.68 31.00 -0.57
N ALA A 682 42.44 32.10 -0.68
CA ALA A 682 43.89 32.10 -0.46
C ALA A 682 44.27 31.77 0.99
N ALA A 683 43.54 32.33 1.98
CA ALA A 683 43.76 32.03 3.39
C ALA A 683 43.49 30.55 3.73
N PHE A 684 42.44 29.97 3.14
CA PHE A 684 42.11 28.56 3.29
C PHE A 684 43.17 27.63 2.66
N GLY A 685 43.65 27.96 1.45
CA GLY A 685 44.73 27.22 0.79
C GLY A 685 46.05 27.24 1.57
N ILE A 686 46.39 28.37 2.19
CA ILE A 686 47.57 28.49 3.07
C ILE A 686 47.41 27.64 4.34
N CYS A 687 46.21 27.58 4.93
CA CYS A 687 45.94 26.74 6.11
C CYS A 687 46.02 25.23 5.78
N VAL A 688 45.48 24.81 4.64
CA VAL A 688 45.49 23.39 4.23
C VAL A 688 46.90 22.92 3.84
N SER A 689 47.69 23.77 3.17
CA SER A 689 49.08 23.44 2.82
C SER A 689 50.00 23.35 4.04
N ARG A 690 49.78 24.18 5.08
CA ARG A 690 50.50 24.07 6.36
C ARG A 690 50.12 22.82 7.14
N ARG A 691 48.85 22.41 7.13
CA ARG A 691 48.39 21.14 7.73
C ARG A 691 48.96 19.91 7.04
N ARG A 692 49.03 19.90 5.70
CA ARG A 692 49.63 18.79 4.93
C ARG A 692 51.15 18.64 5.15
N ARG A 693 51.89 19.74 5.31
CA ARG A 693 53.33 19.69 5.64
C ARG A 693 53.63 19.25 7.08
N ALA A 694 52.68 19.40 8.01
CA ALA A 694 52.80 18.90 9.37
C ALA A 694 52.54 17.38 9.46
N ALA A 695 51.68 16.84 8.59
CA ALA A 695 51.39 15.40 8.54
C ALA A 695 52.49 14.56 7.88
N SER A 696 53.39 15.17 7.10
CA SER A 696 54.45 14.46 6.35
C SER A 696 55.78 14.33 7.10
N ARG A 697 55.82 14.51 8.44
CA ARG A 697 57.06 14.48 9.24
C ARG A 697 57.07 13.46 10.39
N GLN A 698 56.26 12.40 10.33
CA GLN A 698 56.40 11.26 11.23
C GLN A 698 56.72 9.98 10.45
N HIS A 699 57.85 9.37 10.82
CA HIS A 699 58.57 8.28 10.16
C HIS A 699 58.05 6.86 10.55
N PRO A 700 58.55 5.79 9.88
CA PRO A 700 57.87 4.49 9.64
C PRO A 700 58.44 3.28 10.40
N ALA A 701 57.75 2.13 10.34
CA ALA A 701 58.24 0.73 10.39
C ALA A 701 57.00 -0.21 10.50
N ALA A 702 56.89 -1.45 9.99
CA ALA A 702 57.75 -2.36 9.24
C ALA A 702 56.83 -3.38 8.51
N ALA A 703 57.28 -3.91 7.37
CA ALA A 703 56.63 -4.95 6.59
C ALA A 703 57.49 -6.21 6.58
N TYR A 704 56.90 -7.40 6.77
CA TYR A 704 57.37 -8.75 6.42
C TYR A 704 56.17 -9.72 6.58
N ALA A 705 55.98 -10.83 5.87
CA ALA A 705 56.42 -11.33 4.57
C ALA A 705 55.58 -12.60 4.23
N MET A 706 55.41 -12.85 2.93
CA MET A 706 54.90 -14.12 2.38
C MET A 706 55.93 -15.24 2.56
N GLY A 707 55.45 -16.44 2.88
CA GLY A 707 56.22 -17.68 2.86
C GLY A 707 55.53 -18.74 2.00
N THR A 708 56.21 -19.14 0.93
CA THR A 708 55.89 -20.31 0.09
C THR A 708 56.71 -21.51 0.56
N THR A 709 56.11 -22.70 0.57
CA THR A 709 56.85 -23.97 0.49
C THR A 709 56.06 -25.00 -0.33
N ARG A 710 56.80 -25.73 -1.17
CA ARG A 710 56.38 -26.72 -2.16
C ARG A 710 56.97 -28.09 -1.77
N SER A 711 56.36 -29.16 -2.31
CA SER A 711 56.80 -30.57 -2.39
C SER A 711 56.12 -31.51 -1.37
N GLY A 712 55.58 -32.69 -1.71
CA GLY A 712 55.52 -33.40 -2.99
C GLY A 712 54.82 -34.78 -2.86
N TYR A 713 54.45 -35.33 -4.03
CA TYR A 713 54.34 -36.74 -4.44
C TYR A 713 53.35 -37.76 -3.79
N MET A 714 52.51 -38.29 -4.69
CA MET A 714 52.03 -39.68 -4.90
C MET A 714 50.98 -40.36 -3.99
N GLY A 715 49.88 -40.78 -4.63
CA GLY A 715 49.47 -42.19 -4.64
C GLY A 715 48.08 -42.58 -4.12
N GLY A 716 47.12 -42.76 -5.04
CA GLY A 716 46.23 -43.93 -5.12
C GLY A 716 45.19 -44.25 -4.03
N GLY A 717 43.90 -44.11 -4.38
CA GLY A 717 42.87 -45.16 -4.26
C GLY A 717 42.14 -45.38 -2.93
N GLY A 718 40.80 -45.44 -2.99
CA GLY A 718 40.00 -46.32 -2.14
C GLY A 718 38.99 -45.67 -1.18
N MET A 719 37.71 -45.79 -1.56
CA MET A 719 36.47 -45.80 -0.77
C MET A 719 36.60 -45.95 0.77
N ALA A 720 35.89 -45.10 1.52
CA ALA A 720 34.74 -45.47 2.38
C ALA A 720 34.31 -44.30 3.29
N ALA A 721 33.01 -44.28 3.57
CA ALA A 721 32.24 -43.33 4.37
C ALA A 721 32.81 -43.02 5.77
N ASP A 722 32.67 -41.76 6.23
CA ASP A 722 31.83 -41.53 7.41
C ASP A 722 31.36 -40.07 7.58
N ARG A 723 30.08 -39.98 7.95
CA ARG A 723 29.26 -38.92 8.55
C ARG A 723 29.85 -37.51 8.73
N ALA A 724 29.22 -36.54 8.04
CA ALA A 724 29.18 -35.14 8.48
C ALA A 724 27.79 -34.52 8.23
N ARG A 725 27.02 -34.45 9.33
CA ARG A 725 26.06 -33.40 9.75
C ARG A 725 25.29 -32.67 8.64
N HIS A 726 24.04 -33.08 8.48
CA HIS A 726 22.97 -32.29 7.85
C HIS A 726 22.76 -30.97 8.61
N SER A 727 22.84 -29.87 7.89
CA SER A 727 22.18 -28.60 8.24
C SER A 727 21.14 -28.35 7.15
N ASP A 728 19.92 -28.83 7.40
CA ASP A 728 18.75 -28.45 6.62
C ASP A 728 18.38 -27.01 6.99
N SER A 729 18.57 -26.09 6.04
CA SER A 729 18.14 -24.70 6.15
C SER A 729 16.91 -24.53 5.26
N SER A 730 15.74 -24.58 5.87
CA SER A 730 14.42 -24.44 5.25
C SER A 730 14.00 -22.98 5.18
N ALA A 731 14.15 -22.36 4.02
CA ALA A 731 13.32 -21.24 3.61
C ALA A 731 12.60 -21.67 2.33
N PHE A 732 11.27 -21.75 2.42
CA PHE A 732 10.36 -22.24 1.38
C PHE A 732 10.42 -23.76 1.12
N VAL A 733 9.66 -24.52 1.91
CA VAL A 733 9.26 -25.88 1.52
C VAL A 733 7.88 -25.80 0.87
N PRO A 734 7.74 -25.94 -0.46
CA PRO A 734 6.51 -26.45 -1.04
C PRO A 734 6.39 -27.95 -0.71
N LEU A 735 5.19 -28.38 -0.34
CA LEU A 735 4.85 -29.81 -0.21
C LEU A 735 5.25 -30.56 -1.49
N GLN A 736 6.24 -31.45 -1.43
CA GLN A 736 6.32 -32.56 -2.36
C GLN A 736 5.17 -33.51 -2.00
N GLN A 737 4.10 -33.49 -2.78
CA GLN A 737 3.05 -34.50 -2.68
C GLN A 737 3.64 -35.85 -3.11
N GLU A 738 3.77 -36.78 -2.16
CA GLU A 738 3.90 -38.19 -2.50
C GLU A 738 2.62 -38.64 -3.22
N ASN A 739 2.84 -39.22 -4.39
CA ASN A 739 1.82 -39.66 -5.34
C ASN A 739 1.04 -40.85 -4.77
N ALA A 740 -0.05 -40.58 -4.04
CA ALA A 740 -1.03 -41.59 -3.62
C ALA A 740 -2.25 -41.54 -4.54
N SER A 741 -2.17 -42.24 -5.67
CA SER A 741 -3.29 -42.57 -6.51
C SER A 741 -4.20 -43.59 -5.81
N ALA A 742 -5.29 -43.11 -5.22
CA ALA A 742 -6.45 -43.95 -4.89
C ALA A 742 -7.73 -43.20 -5.28
N ALA A 743 -8.39 -43.73 -6.31
CA ALA A 743 -9.66 -43.25 -6.82
C ALA A 743 -10.68 -43.11 -5.67
N TRP A 744 -11.25 -41.91 -5.51
CA TRP A 744 -12.38 -41.69 -4.62
C TRP A 744 -13.68 -41.87 -5.39
N ASN A 745 -14.43 -42.90 -4.99
CA ASN A 745 -15.82 -43.12 -5.37
C ASN A 745 -16.72 -42.50 -4.29
N ALA A 746 -17.79 -41.83 -4.71
CA ALA A 746 -18.73 -41.14 -3.84
C ALA A 746 -19.58 -42.13 -3.04
N SER A 747 -19.71 -41.95 -1.72
CA SER A 747 -20.99 -42.00 -0.98
C SER A 747 -20.82 -41.99 0.54
N SER A 748 -21.85 -41.44 1.19
CA SER A 748 -22.29 -41.58 2.58
C SER A 748 -21.78 -40.58 3.63
N VAL A 749 -22.78 -39.82 4.09
CA VAL A 749 -22.88 -38.98 5.28
C VAL A 749 -22.73 -39.82 6.55
N SER A 750 -21.99 -39.34 7.56
CA SER A 750 -22.27 -39.68 8.96
C SER A 750 -21.68 -38.65 9.92
N LEU A 751 -22.56 -38.06 10.74
CA LEU A 751 -22.28 -37.32 11.96
C LEU A 751 -21.78 -38.28 13.06
N HIS A 752 -20.71 -37.94 13.79
CA HIS A 752 -20.69 -37.77 15.26
C HIS A 752 -19.28 -37.65 15.86
N SER A 753 -19.19 -36.70 16.80
CA SER A 753 -18.44 -36.70 18.06
C SER A 753 -16.90 -36.79 18.06
N SER A 754 -16.28 -35.72 18.54
CA SER A 754 -15.14 -35.81 19.47
C SER A 754 -15.37 -34.87 20.66
N PRO A 755 -15.09 -35.30 21.91
CA PRO A 755 -15.33 -34.52 23.11
C PRO A 755 -14.07 -33.76 23.54
N TYR A 756 -14.23 -32.54 24.07
CA TYR A 756 -13.25 -32.02 25.03
C TYR A 756 -13.96 -31.27 26.15
N ARG A 757 -13.57 -31.63 27.38
CA ARG A 757 -14.08 -31.13 28.66
C ARG A 757 -13.16 -30.02 29.14
N ASP A 758 -13.75 -28.96 29.67
CA ASP A 758 -13.04 -28.06 30.59
C ASP A 758 -13.43 -28.38 32.04
N GLU A 759 -12.41 -28.62 32.86
CA GLU A 759 -12.45 -28.44 34.31
C GLU A 759 -12.11 -26.97 34.61
N TYR A 760 -12.98 -26.24 35.29
CA TYR A 760 -12.57 -25.38 36.41
C TYR A 760 -13.80 -25.06 37.27
N GLY A 761 -13.69 -25.36 38.56
CA GLY A 761 -14.76 -25.20 39.55
C GLY A 761 -14.83 -23.81 40.17
N GLY A 762 -16.05 -23.41 40.49
CA GLY A 762 -16.36 -22.20 41.27
C GLY A 762 -17.87 -22.00 41.43
N ARG A 763 -18.51 -22.79 42.31
CA ARG A 763 -19.92 -22.67 42.79
C ARG A 763 -20.08 -21.51 43.80
N PRO A 764 -21.29 -21.19 44.34
CA PRO A 764 -22.69 -21.56 43.97
C PRO A 764 -23.75 -20.42 44.11
N SER A 765 -24.94 -20.61 43.52
CA SER A 765 -26.32 -20.32 44.05
C SER A 765 -27.25 -20.04 42.86
N ALA A 766 -28.51 -20.46 42.74
CA ALA A 766 -29.47 -21.32 43.43
C ALA A 766 -30.47 -21.77 42.33
N ALA A 767 -30.78 -23.06 42.18
CA ALA A 767 -32.09 -23.62 42.53
C ALA A 767 -33.29 -22.75 42.15
N ASP A 768 -33.97 -23.08 41.04
CA ASP A 768 -35.30 -23.68 41.15
C ASP A 768 -35.73 -24.38 39.85
N SER A 769 -36.29 -25.55 40.02
CA SER A 769 -36.82 -26.45 39.01
C SER A 769 -38.24 -26.81 39.40
N TYR A 770 -39.24 -26.60 38.53
CA TYR A 770 -40.47 -27.38 38.57
C TYR A 770 -41.26 -27.37 37.24
N ASP A 771 -41.02 -28.44 36.48
CA ASP A 771 -41.93 -29.50 35.98
C ASP A 771 -43.36 -29.18 35.45
N PRO A 772 -43.83 -29.92 34.41
CA PRO A 772 -44.86 -29.52 33.45
C PRO A 772 -46.14 -30.36 33.44
N TYR A 773 -47.32 -29.74 33.25
CA TYR A 773 -48.52 -30.41 32.72
C TYR A 773 -49.46 -29.39 32.01
N ASN A 774 -49.59 -29.55 30.68
CA ASN A 774 -50.77 -29.51 29.76
C ASN A 774 -52.17 -29.03 30.30
N PRO A 775 -53.24 -28.75 29.49
CA PRO A 775 -53.46 -28.58 28.03
C PRO A 775 -54.40 -27.39 27.62
N GLU A 776 -54.79 -27.36 26.33
CA GLU A 776 -55.97 -26.72 25.66
C GLU A 776 -55.61 -25.61 24.65
N GLY A 777 -56.05 -25.60 23.38
CA GLY A 777 -56.90 -26.50 22.62
C GLY A 777 -57.25 -25.90 21.23
N ALA A 778 -57.61 -26.79 20.30
CA ALA A 778 -58.40 -26.55 19.06
C ALA A 778 -57.73 -25.79 17.89
N ARG A 779 -57.84 -26.15 16.59
CA ARG A 779 -58.75 -27.00 15.78
C ARG A 779 -58.03 -27.45 14.49
N ARG A 780 -58.40 -28.66 14.02
CA ARG A 780 -58.21 -29.24 12.68
C ARG A 780 -58.92 -28.44 11.57
N VAL A 781 -58.45 -28.52 10.31
CA VAL A 781 -59.15 -29.14 9.14
C VAL A 781 -58.12 -29.56 8.05
N ASP A 782 -58.37 -30.73 7.47
CA ASP A 782 -57.75 -31.49 6.36
C ASP A 782 -57.60 -30.71 5.01
N GLY A 783 -56.90 -31.14 3.95
CA GLY A 783 -56.22 -32.39 3.59
C GLY A 783 -55.79 -32.43 2.10
N TYR A 784 -55.21 -33.58 1.69
CA TYR A 784 -54.90 -34.12 0.33
C TYR A 784 -53.77 -33.46 -0.50
N ARG A 785 -52.60 -34.10 -0.69
CA ARG A 785 -52.23 -35.22 -1.62
C ARG A 785 -52.28 -34.88 -3.12
N SER A 786 -51.10 -34.62 -3.69
CA SER A 786 -50.47 -35.40 -4.78
C SER A 786 -49.00 -34.99 -4.91
#